data_AF-A0A6L9ZM94-F1
#
_entry.id   AF-A0A6L9ZM94-F1
#
_cell.length_a   1.000
_cell.length_b   1.000
_cell.length_c   1.000
_cell.angle_alpha   90.00
_cell.angle_beta   90.00
_cell.angle_gamma   90.00
#
_symmetry.space_group_name_H-M   'P 1'
#
loop_
_entity.id
_entity.type
_entity.pdbx_description
1 polymer ?
#
loop_
_entity_poly.entity_id
_entity_poly.type
_entity_poly.pdbx_seq_one_letter_code
_entity_poly.pdbx_strand_id
1 'polypeptide(L)'
;MYRQNYSTSYSQKSRAIVVIDKGVDNYQMLVAGVIEETEAIALESNRDGIKQITEVLAQRSNVNTIHIISHGSPGCLYLGNAQLSLDTINNYIWDLQQWQGDIFLYGCNIAAGDAGAEFLQRFQKITSANIAASANLTGSAALGGDWELEVRLGEIESTRVFLEAIATNYNSVFAINRVSVDSFGNEANGVSSSPVISSDGRFVAFSSFANNLVSGDTNGAQDVFVHDRQTGVTSLVSVNSAGKQGNDSSINPSISADGRFIAFSSFANNLVPGDTNETWDIFLRDQQTGITSIVSLNSAGEPGNRNSQSSIISADGSEVWFNSLADNLVPGDSNEKQNIFIRELETGITTQFNPDSSGNQFNSSSRIYSMSSNGRFIIFSSDADNLVPGEENCQMYIHDRETGTNSCITAESHPGDRIGDSTISNDGRFIAFTSLTTPVLPTGLAGDDRPIPQVFVSDRVTVETNRIPGGQAPVFSADGRFIASTTGTIIRAGNGMVFIHDLRSNITTTAFTVEESEAQRTQSFTPALPFGWTPEFSSISADGSLIAFNSLLDDLVSGDTNQRSDVFVVDNLLANEDVSDVDPFQPLIGTAEDDILVDIDGQDSIFGLQGDDSINGGSGADVISGNQGFDSIDGNVNNDKIYGGKDNDIILGNGGNDLLLGERDNDSLEGEDGNDSLFGGKGGDYLNGGTGSDRLSGDLGDDTLVGSKGDNTLIGGRGEDVFQLKVDTGNNTILDFEDGIDLIELKEELTFSQLAIVPGEDNTISIIVASSGEVIGTITRADELAIASDDFVEGF
;
A
#
# COMPACT_ATOMS: atom_id res chain seq x y z
N MET A 1 32.84 60.00 28.95
CA MET A 1 33.06 58.91 29.93
C MET A 1 31.90 57.95 29.83
N TYR A 2 32.22 56.69 29.54
CA TYR A 2 31.36 55.52 29.45
C TYR A 2 30.83 55.06 30.83
N ARG A 3 29.63 54.47 30.85
CA ARG A 3 29.28 53.16 31.45
C ARG A 3 27.78 52.91 31.25
N GLN A 4 27.38 52.21 30.18
CA GLN A 4 27.20 50.75 30.05
C GLN A 4 26.03 50.17 30.86
N ASN A 5 24.96 49.90 30.12
CA ASN A 5 23.85 49.02 30.47
C ASN A 5 24.35 47.56 30.48
N TYR A 6 24.09 46.83 31.56
CA TYR A 6 24.21 45.38 31.56
C TYR A 6 22.98 44.78 30.88
N SER A 7 23.18 44.22 29.68
CA SER A 7 22.31 43.20 29.10
C SER A 7 22.76 41.86 29.67
N THR A 8 21.90 41.22 30.46
CA THR A 8 22.06 39.81 30.83
C THR A 8 21.58 38.96 29.67
N SER A 9 22.51 38.44 28.87
CA SER A 9 22.25 37.37 27.92
C SER A 9 21.93 36.09 28.71
N TYR A 10 20.67 35.66 28.70
CA TYR A 10 20.35 34.25 28.93
C TYR A 10 21.00 33.47 27.77
N SER A 11 22.08 32.72 28.03
CA SER A 11 22.49 31.69 27.07
C SER A 11 21.37 30.64 27.04
N GLN A 12 20.71 30.47 25.89
CA GLN A 12 19.78 29.37 25.70
C GLN A 12 20.55 28.07 25.97
N LYS A 13 20.13 27.30 26.99
CA LYS A 13 20.69 25.98 27.29
C LYS A 13 20.47 25.09 26.06
N SER A 14 21.52 24.39 25.62
CA SER A 14 21.45 23.30 24.65
C SER A 14 20.37 22.28 25.05
N ARG A 15 19.55 21.81 24.10
CA ARG A 15 18.45 20.87 24.33
C ARG A 15 18.77 19.51 23.73
N ALA A 16 18.69 18.45 24.54
CA ALA A 16 18.75 17.07 24.07
C ALA A 16 17.33 16.56 23.81
N ILE A 17 17.18 15.75 22.75
CA ILE A 17 15.95 15.03 22.43
C ILE A 17 16.26 13.54 22.38
N VAL A 18 15.35 12.75 22.93
CA VAL A 18 15.35 11.29 22.89
C VAL A 18 14.13 10.86 22.09
N VAL A 19 14.38 10.37 20.89
CA VAL A 19 13.40 9.77 19.99
C VAL A 19 13.35 8.28 20.27
N ILE A 20 12.15 7.76 20.53
CA ILE A 20 11.92 6.35 20.87
C ILE A 20 10.89 5.82 19.88
N ASP A 21 11.28 4.83 19.11
CA ASP A 21 10.38 4.11 18.24
C ASP A 21 9.36 3.31 19.07
N LYS A 22 8.07 3.41 18.76
CA LYS A 22 7.03 2.65 19.48
C LYS A 22 7.06 1.14 19.19
N GLY A 23 7.70 0.73 18.11
CA GLY A 23 7.93 -0.67 17.76
C GLY A 23 8.96 -1.37 18.64
N VAL A 24 9.74 -0.65 19.47
CA VAL A 24 10.58 -1.33 20.47
C VAL A 24 9.76 -1.81 21.66
N ASP A 25 10.05 -3.03 22.12
CA ASP A 25 9.39 -3.63 23.28
C ASP A 25 9.33 -2.66 24.47
N ASN A 26 8.14 -2.55 25.10
CA ASN A 26 7.97 -1.78 26.33
C ASN A 26 8.49 -0.33 26.24
N TYR A 27 8.32 0.31 25.07
CA TYR A 27 8.75 1.70 24.82
C TYR A 27 8.21 2.68 25.88
N GLN A 28 7.05 2.42 26.50
CA GLN A 28 6.47 3.27 27.54
C GLN A 28 7.39 3.38 28.76
N MET A 29 8.06 2.28 29.12
CA MET A 29 9.07 2.29 30.19
C MET A 29 10.27 3.16 29.81
N LEU A 30 10.69 3.13 28.54
CA LEU A 30 11.78 3.97 28.04
C LEU A 30 11.39 5.45 28.05
N VAL A 31 10.19 5.80 27.56
CA VAL A 31 9.65 7.17 27.57
C VAL A 31 9.56 7.72 29.00
N ALA A 32 8.99 6.96 29.94
CA ALA A 32 8.92 7.34 31.35
C ALA A 32 10.30 7.40 32.05
N GLY A 33 11.29 6.79 31.41
CA GLY A 33 12.64 6.63 31.89
C GLY A 33 13.63 7.72 31.51
N VAL A 34 13.23 8.62 30.60
CA VAL A 34 14.06 9.74 30.14
C VAL A 34 14.28 10.75 31.27
N ILE A 35 15.51 11.23 31.42
CA ILE A 35 15.86 12.21 32.46
C ILE A 35 15.15 13.57 32.25
N GLU A 36 14.82 14.27 33.35
CA GLU A 36 13.96 15.47 33.34
C GLU A 36 14.47 16.64 32.47
N GLU A 37 15.78 16.71 32.20
CA GLU A 37 16.37 17.75 31.35
C GLU A 37 16.31 17.45 29.83
N THR A 38 15.72 16.31 29.44
CA THR A 38 15.67 15.80 28.07
C THR A 38 14.23 15.59 27.61
N GLU A 39 13.90 16.00 26.39
CA GLU A 39 12.57 15.78 25.81
C GLU A 39 12.48 14.38 25.22
N ALA A 40 11.47 13.61 25.61
CA ALA A 40 11.16 12.31 25.02
C ALA A 40 10.10 12.47 23.92
N ILE A 41 10.36 11.88 22.76
CA ILE A 41 9.46 11.86 21.60
C ILE A 41 9.24 10.40 21.25
N ALA A 42 7.99 9.94 21.24
CA ALA A 42 7.65 8.62 20.77
C ALA A 42 7.26 8.70 19.29
N LEU A 43 7.92 7.94 18.42
CA LEU A 43 7.55 7.87 17.00
C LEU A 43 6.32 7.01 16.83
N GLU A 44 5.39 7.47 16.00
CA GLU A 44 4.27 6.66 15.59
C GLU A 44 4.75 5.58 14.61
N SER A 45 4.45 4.32 14.91
CA SER A 45 4.91 3.16 14.13
C SER A 45 4.39 3.16 12.69
N ASN A 46 3.28 3.86 12.42
CA ASN A 46 2.60 3.90 11.13
C ASN A 46 2.98 5.09 10.24
N ARG A 47 3.84 5.99 10.72
CA ARG A 47 4.34 7.13 9.94
C ARG A 47 5.81 6.94 9.64
N ASP A 48 6.31 7.56 8.58
CA ASP A 48 7.74 7.56 8.27
C ASP A 48 8.50 8.18 9.43
N GLY A 49 9.25 7.37 10.18
CA GLY A 49 9.93 7.83 11.39
C GLY A 49 11.03 8.83 11.10
N ILE A 50 11.61 8.81 9.90
CA ILE A 50 12.65 9.76 9.49
C ILE A 50 11.99 11.13 9.29
N LYS A 51 10.84 11.19 8.60
CA LYS A 51 10.07 12.43 8.44
C LYS A 51 9.55 12.97 9.78
N GLN A 52 9.04 12.11 10.66
CA GLN A 52 8.60 12.51 12.00
C GLN A 52 9.72 13.16 12.82
N ILE A 53 10.93 12.59 12.80
CA ILE A 53 12.10 13.19 13.47
C ILE A 53 12.40 14.55 12.85
N THR A 54 12.42 14.66 11.52
CA THR A 54 12.65 15.92 10.82
C THR A 54 11.62 17.00 11.20
N GLU A 55 10.33 16.67 11.24
CA GLU A 55 9.25 17.56 11.67
C GLU A 55 9.47 18.07 13.10
N VAL A 56 9.83 17.18 14.02
CA VAL A 56 10.12 17.53 15.41
C VAL A 56 11.30 18.48 15.49
N LEU A 57 12.38 18.21 14.74
CA LEU A 57 13.57 19.06 14.72
C LEU A 57 13.26 20.44 14.11
N ALA A 58 12.43 20.52 13.06
CA ALA A 58 12.00 21.78 12.45
C ALA A 58 11.22 22.68 13.43
N GLN A 59 10.45 22.08 14.34
CA GLN A 59 9.67 22.80 15.36
C GLN A 59 10.47 23.16 16.62
N ARG A 60 11.74 22.74 16.73
CA ARG A 60 12.56 22.90 17.94
C ARG A 60 13.82 23.73 17.64
N SER A 61 13.95 24.87 18.31
CA SER A 61 15.20 25.66 18.25
C SER A 61 16.23 25.16 19.27
N ASN A 62 17.50 25.13 18.87
CA ASN A 62 18.66 24.76 19.71
C ASN A 62 18.75 23.30 20.16
N VAL A 63 18.29 22.35 19.34
CA VAL A 63 18.62 20.93 19.52
C VAL A 63 20.06 20.71 19.07
N ASN A 64 20.88 20.11 19.92
CA ASN A 64 22.28 19.81 19.60
C ASN A 64 22.67 18.36 19.91
N THR A 65 21.73 17.58 20.43
CA THR A 65 21.93 16.18 20.80
C THR A 65 20.64 15.43 20.51
N ILE A 66 20.74 14.39 19.68
CA ILE A 66 19.62 13.54 19.25
C ILE A 66 19.96 12.11 19.62
N HIS A 67 19.14 11.48 20.45
CA HIS A 67 19.23 10.05 20.75
C HIS A 67 18.09 9.35 20.03
N ILE A 68 18.39 8.31 19.25
CA ILE A 68 17.41 7.52 18.51
C ILE A 68 17.42 6.11 19.07
N ILE A 69 16.30 5.68 19.62
CA ILE A 69 16.10 4.34 20.15
C ILE A 69 15.13 3.63 19.22
N SER A 70 15.57 2.53 18.63
CA SER A 70 14.78 1.80 17.66
C SER A 70 15.26 0.38 17.51
N HIS A 71 14.52 -0.46 16.78
CA HIS A 71 15.10 -1.70 16.29
C HIS A 71 16.25 -1.41 15.32
N GLY A 72 17.20 -2.35 15.24
CA GLY A 72 18.36 -2.23 14.36
C GLY A 72 18.89 -3.58 13.88
N SER A 73 19.63 -3.51 12.78
CA SER A 73 20.48 -4.56 12.22
C SER A 73 21.71 -3.90 11.57
N PRO A 74 22.77 -4.64 11.17
CA PRO A 74 23.96 -4.05 10.56
C PRO A 74 23.65 -3.09 9.42
N GLY A 75 24.04 -1.83 9.60
CA GLY A 75 23.83 -0.77 8.62
C GLY A 75 22.38 -0.34 8.42
N CYS A 76 21.49 -0.62 9.38
CA CYS A 76 20.07 -0.37 9.24
C CYS A 76 19.37 0.01 10.56
N LEU A 77 18.55 1.06 10.50
CA LEU A 77 17.61 1.51 11.53
C LEU A 77 16.17 1.31 11.05
N TYR A 78 15.29 0.89 11.95
CA TYR A 78 13.85 0.81 11.68
C TYR A 78 13.14 1.91 12.46
N LEU A 79 12.56 2.90 11.76
CA LEU A 79 12.02 4.12 12.35
C LEU A 79 10.59 4.36 11.83
N GLY A 80 9.61 4.23 12.70
CA GLY A 80 8.20 4.18 12.32
C GLY A 80 8.01 3.09 11.26
N ASN A 81 7.34 3.42 10.16
CA ASN A 81 7.18 2.52 9.02
C ASN A 81 8.35 2.55 8.01
N ALA A 82 9.41 3.31 8.29
CA ALA A 82 10.52 3.53 7.40
C ALA A 82 11.76 2.74 7.82
N GLN A 83 12.54 2.32 6.83
CA GLN A 83 13.85 1.71 7.03
C GLN A 83 14.91 2.70 6.57
N LEU A 84 15.87 3.03 7.44
CA LEU A 84 17.04 3.82 7.10
C LEU A 84 18.26 2.90 7.00
N SER A 85 18.66 2.54 5.78
CA SER A 85 19.76 1.63 5.47
C SER A 85 20.66 2.17 4.37
N LEU A 86 21.73 1.45 4.01
CA LEU A 86 22.59 1.81 2.87
C LEU A 86 21.84 1.99 1.54
N ASP A 87 20.75 1.24 1.36
CA ASP A 87 19.92 1.26 0.16
C ASP A 87 18.98 2.46 0.16
N THR A 88 18.38 2.77 1.30
CA THR A 88 17.32 3.80 1.40
C THR A 88 17.82 5.18 1.79
N ILE A 89 19.01 5.30 2.37
CA ILE A 89 19.56 6.56 2.92
C ILE A 89 19.64 7.71 1.90
N ASN A 90 19.72 7.42 0.60
CA ASN A 90 19.74 8.48 -0.41
C ASN A 90 18.38 9.13 -0.61
N ASN A 91 17.30 8.42 -0.32
CA ASN A 91 15.93 8.93 -0.44
C ASN A 91 15.67 10.02 0.61
N TYR A 92 16.45 10.02 1.70
CA TYR A 92 16.27 10.89 2.86
C TYR A 92 17.36 11.97 2.97
N ILE A 93 18.13 12.25 1.90
CA ILE A 93 19.24 13.22 1.99
C ILE A 93 18.76 14.58 2.51
N TRP A 94 17.61 15.08 2.02
CA TRP A 94 17.08 16.38 2.42
C TRP A 94 16.60 16.43 3.87
N ASP A 95 15.97 15.35 4.34
CA ASP A 95 15.55 15.19 5.72
C ASP A 95 16.75 15.12 6.67
N LEU A 96 17.71 14.25 6.35
CA LEU A 96 18.87 13.97 7.19
C LEU A 96 19.85 15.15 7.26
N GLN A 97 19.90 16.02 6.24
CA GLN A 97 20.68 17.26 6.32
C GLN A 97 20.19 18.21 7.42
N GLN A 98 18.93 18.09 7.85
CA GLN A 98 18.37 18.87 8.95
C GLN A 98 18.74 18.28 10.32
N TRP A 99 19.22 17.04 10.38
CA TRP A 99 19.60 16.36 11.62
C TRP A 99 21.01 16.79 12.05
N GLN A 100 21.08 17.97 12.65
CA GLN A 100 22.32 18.62 13.07
C GLN A 100 22.65 18.29 14.54
N GLY A 101 23.94 18.38 14.90
CA GLY A 101 24.44 18.15 16.26
C GLY A 101 25.08 16.78 16.46
N ASP A 102 25.06 16.28 17.69
CA ASP A 102 25.55 14.95 18.04
C ASP A 102 24.40 13.93 17.99
N ILE A 103 24.58 12.83 17.24
CA ILE A 103 23.55 11.79 17.05
C ILE A 103 24.00 10.47 17.69
N PHE A 104 23.13 9.89 18.51
CA PHE A 104 23.35 8.63 19.21
C PHE A 104 22.33 7.59 18.74
N LEU A 105 22.78 6.47 18.17
CA LEU A 105 21.95 5.45 17.55
C LEU A 105 21.92 4.17 18.42
N TYR A 106 20.80 3.94 19.10
CA TYR A 106 20.54 2.80 19.98
C TYR A 106 19.58 1.81 19.32
N GLY A 107 20.06 1.10 18.29
CA GLY A 107 19.36 -0.08 17.76
C GLY A 107 20.36 -1.20 17.56
N CYS A 108 19.95 -2.43 17.82
CA CYS A 108 20.90 -3.55 17.91
C CYS A 108 21.81 -3.64 16.68
N ASN A 109 23.13 -3.68 16.90
CA ASN A 109 24.14 -4.00 15.90
C ASN A 109 24.23 -3.05 14.68
N ILE A 110 23.70 -1.83 14.73
CA ILE A 110 23.71 -0.91 13.57
C ILE A 110 25.11 -0.67 13.03
N ALA A 111 26.10 -0.58 13.91
CA ALA A 111 27.50 -0.34 13.57
C ALA A 111 28.31 -1.62 13.34
N ALA A 112 27.68 -2.79 13.36
CA ALA A 112 28.38 -4.06 13.27
C ALA A 112 28.83 -4.37 11.83
N GLY A 113 30.02 -4.95 11.70
CA GLY A 113 30.56 -5.42 10.43
C GLY A 113 30.83 -4.30 9.40
N ASP A 114 31.15 -4.73 8.18
CA ASP A 114 31.49 -3.81 7.08
C ASP A 114 30.28 -2.96 6.64
N ALA A 115 29.08 -3.55 6.64
CA ALA A 115 27.84 -2.85 6.31
C ALA A 115 27.53 -1.71 7.29
N GLY A 116 27.66 -1.96 8.61
CA GLY A 116 27.49 -0.94 9.62
C GLY A 116 28.52 0.19 9.51
N ALA A 117 29.78 -0.15 9.25
CA ALA A 117 30.83 0.84 9.05
C ALA A 117 30.57 1.74 7.83
N GLU A 118 30.14 1.18 6.70
CA GLU A 118 29.81 1.95 5.50
C GLU A 118 28.58 2.84 5.72
N PHE A 119 27.53 2.29 6.34
CA PHE A 119 26.30 3.04 6.67
C PHE A 119 26.61 4.28 7.49
N LEU A 120 27.36 4.13 8.59
CA LEU A 120 27.68 5.25 9.47
C LEU A 120 28.54 6.31 8.78
N GLN A 121 29.48 5.93 7.92
CA GLN A 121 30.27 6.90 7.15
C GLN A 121 29.40 7.71 6.19
N ARG A 122 28.43 7.05 5.52
CA ARG A 122 27.50 7.73 4.61
C ARG A 122 26.53 8.62 5.37
N PHE A 123 25.98 8.14 6.48
CA PHE A 123 25.10 8.88 7.37
C PHE A 123 25.80 10.11 7.96
N GLN A 124 27.06 10.00 8.38
CA GLN A 124 27.88 11.12 8.83
C GLN A 124 28.05 12.18 7.74
N LYS A 125 28.33 11.75 6.51
CA LYS A 125 28.59 12.65 5.40
C LYS A 125 27.35 13.48 5.03
N ILE A 126 26.15 12.92 5.17
CA ILE A 126 24.89 13.59 4.85
C ILE A 126 24.49 14.56 5.97
N THR A 127 24.48 14.09 7.21
CA THR A 127 24.06 14.87 8.40
C THR A 127 25.09 15.92 8.82
N SER A 128 26.37 15.68 8.51
CA SER A 128 27.53 16.40 9.07
C SER A 128 27.63 16.33 10.61
N ALA A 129 26.91 15.40 11.24
CA ALA A 129 26.86 15.20 12.68
C ALA A 129 28.08 14.42 13.21
N ASN A 130 28.39 14.54 14.49
CA ASN A 130 29.17 13.48 15.16
C ASN A 130 28.21 12.34 15.51
N ILE A 131 28.65 11.09 15.33
CA ILE A 131 27.78 9.92 15.52
C ILE A 131 28.40 8.96 16.53
N ALA A 132 27.58 8.45 17.43
CA ALA A 132 27.87 7.26 18.23
C ALA A 132 26.78 6.21 17.97
N ALA A 133 27.16 4.96 17.75
CA ALA A 133 26.23 3.89 17.40
C ALA A 133 26.64 2.56 18.06
N SER A 134 25.65 1.70 18.32
CA SER A 134 25.90 0.39 18.90
C SER A 134 26.38 -0.61 17.83
N ALA A 135 27.38 -1.41 18.18
CA ALA A 135 27.88 -2.53 17.39
C ALA A 135 27.44 -3.89 17.96
N ASN A 136 26.76 -3.89 19.10
CA ASN A 136 26.27 -5.06 19.81
C ASN A 136 24.75 -4.98 20.03
N LEU A 137 24.18 -6.02 20.65
CA LEU A 137 22.81 -5.98 21.14
C LEU A 137 22.64 -4.84 22.15
N THR A 138 21.61 -4.02 21.96
CA THR A 138 21.28 -2.90 22.84
C THR A 138 20.09 -3.26 23.73
N GLY A 139 20.18 -3.01 25.05
CA GLY A 139 19.11 -3.23 26.02
C GLY A 139 19.50 -4.11 27.21
N SER A 140 18.74 -5.18 27.44
CA SER A 140 18.84 -6.03 28.64
C SER A 140 20.16 -6.83 28.71
N ALA A 141 20.92 -6.59 29.78
CA ALA A 141 22.12 -7.39 30.11
C ALA A 141 21.82 -8.86 30.36
N ALA A 142 20.60 -9.19 30.81
CA ALA A 142 20.19 -10.59 30.99
C ALA A 142 20.03 -11.33 29.65
N LEU A 143 19.77 -10.60 28.57
CA LEU A 143 19.66 -11.11 27.20
C LEU A 143 20.95 -10.87 26.38
N GLY A 144 22.05 -10.50 27.06
CA GLY A 144 23.34 -10.27 26.40
C GLY A 144 23.49 -8.91 25.72
N GLY A 145 22.54 -7.99 25.90
CA GLY A 145 22.65 -6.62 25.41
C GLY A 145 23.26 -5.65 26.43
N ASP A 146 23.65 -4.47 25.99
CA ASP A 146 24.08 -3.38 26.86
C ASP A 146 23.57 -2.02 26.35
N TRP A 147 23.95 -0.92 26.99
CA TRP A 147 23.56 0.43 26.56
C TRP A 147 24.75 1.23 26.04
N GLU A 148 25.83 0.54 25.68
CA GLU A 148 27.04 1.15 25.19
C GLU A 148 26.94 1.42 23.68
N LEU A 149 27.70 2.42 23.23
CA LEU A 149 27.82 2.79 21.82
C LEU A 149 29.30 2.71 21.47
N GLU A 150 29.69 1.56 20.92
CA GLU A 150 31.07 1.15 20.71
C GLU A 150 31.74 1.91 19.58
N VAL A 151 30.96 2.32 18.57
CA VAL A 151 31.49 2.99 17.39
C VAL A 151 31.21 4.48 17.48
N ARG A 152 32.25 5.29 17.24
CA ARG A 152 32.20 6.75 17.27
C ARG A 152 32.86 7.33 16.03
N LEU A 153 32.16 8.24 15.35
CA LEU A 153 32.66 9.04 14.26
C LEU A 153 32.59 10.52 14.65
N GLY A 154 33.76 11.14 14.84
CA GLY A 154 33.87 12.53 15.33
C GLY A 154 34.16 12.64 16.84
N GLU A 155 34.26 13.87 17.34
CA GLU A 155 34.48 14.14 18.77
C GLU A 155 33.12 14.29 19.47
N ILE A 156 32.68 13.24 20.17
CA ILE A 156 31.37 13.17 20.83
C ILE A 156 31.50 12.76 22.30
N GLU A 157 30.97 13.58 23.20
CA GLU A 157 30.87 13.25 24.64
C GLU A 157 29.55 12.50 24.90
N SER A 158 29.65 11.29 25.45
CA SER A 158 28.46 10.51 25.78
C SER A 158 27.71 11.12 26.96
N THR A 159 26.42 11.39 26.76
CA THR A 159 25.51 11.81 27.83
C THR A 159 24.51 10.70 28.12
N ARG A 160 24.29 10.44 29.41
CA ARG A 160 23.31 9.46 29.87
C ARG A 160 21.92 10.03 29.68
N VAL A 161 21.05 9.31 28.96
CA VAL A 161 19.67 9.77 28.67
C VAL A 161 18.57 9.08 29.46
N PHE A 162 18.85 7.90 30.00
CA PHE A 162 17.92 7.15 30.83
C PHE A 162 18.35 7.13 32.30
N LEU A 163 17.36 7.14 33.20
CA LEU A 163 17.57 6.86 34.62
C LEU A 163 18.22 5.48 34.81
N GLU A 164 19.05 5.33 35.84
CA GLU A 164 19.76 4.07 36.14
C GLU A 164 18.85 2.86 36.31
N ALA A 165 17.67 3.10 36.89
CA ALA A 165 16.67 2.07 37.06
C ALA A 165 16.18 1.49 35.72
N ILE A 166 16.18 2.26 34.64
CA ILE A 166 15.74 1.78 33.32
C ILE A 166 16.79 0.89 32.70
N ALA A 167 18.04 1.37 32.64
CA ALA A 167 19.16 0.59 32.10
C ALA A 167 19.34 -0.75 32.83
N THR A 168 18.95 -0.82 34.11
CA THR A 168 19.06 -2.04 34.93
C THR A 168 17.83 -2.96 34.83
N ASN A 169 16.62 -2.41 34.65
CA ASN A 169 15.37 -3.17 34.73
C ASN A 169 14.68 -3.40 33.38
N TYR A 170 15.13 -2.75 32.31
CA TYR A 170 14.61 -3.02 30.97
C TYR A 170 14.96 -4.45 30.58
N ASN A 171 13.95 -5.22 30.17
CA ASN A 171 14.01 -6.68 30.06
C ASN A 171 13.98 -7.20 28.63
N SER A 172 14.04 -6.32 27.63
CA SER A 172 14.11 -6.64 26.20
C SER A 172 15.41 -6.14 25.57
N VAL A 173 15.65 -6.50 24.30
CA VAL A 173 16.71 -5.94 23.46
C VAL A 173 16.09 -5.38 22.18
N PHE A 174 16.75 -4.42 21.53
CA PHE A 174 16.24 -3.78 20.32
C PHE A 174 16.49 -4.58 19.03
N ALA A 175 16.49 -5.91 19.09
CA ALA A 175 16.73 -6.78 17.92
C ALA A 175 15.41 -7.25 17.28
N ILE A 176 15.44 -7.58 15.98
CA ILE A 176 14.32 -8.28 15.33
C ILE A 176 14.23 -9.70 15.90
N ASN A 177 13.02 -10.14 16.26
CA ASN A 177 12.79 -11.40 16.96
C ASN A 177 12.82 -12.60 16.01
N ARG A 178 13.95 -13.32 15.96
CA ARG A 178 14.02 -14.66 15.37
C ARG A 178 13.22 -15.63 16.24
N VAL A 179 12.41 -16.46 15.59
CA VAL A 179 11.49 -17.41 16.23
C VAL A 179 11.93 -18.85 16.01
N SER A 180 12.66 -19.14 14.92
CA SER A 180 13.36 -20.41 14.73
C SER A 180 14.59 -20.53 15.66
N VAL A 181 14.33 -20.53 16.96
CA VAL A 181 15.34 -20.63 18.02
C VAL A 181 14.96 -21.73 19.02
N ASP A 182 15.94 -22.30 19.71
CA ASP A 182 15.69 -23.17 20.85
C ASP A 182 15.18 -22.37 22.07
N SER A 183 14.83 -23.06 23.17
CA SER A 183 14.34 -22.40 24.39
C SER A 183 15.38 -21.56 25.14
N PHE A 184 16.62 -21.50 24.65
CA PHE A 184 17.70 -20.63 25.14
C PHE A 184 18.02 -19.48 24.16
N GLY A 185 17.28 -19.38 23.05
CA GLY A 185 17.49 -18.37 22.01
C GLY A 185 18.59 -18.73 21.01
N ASN A 186 19.13 -19.96 21.01
CA ASN A 186 20.09 -20.38 20.01
C ASN A 186 19.38 -20.68 18.68
N GLU A 187 19.94 -20.23 17.58
CA GLU A 187 19.38 -20.42 16.24
C GLU A 187 19.19 -21.90 15.84
N ALA A 188 18.16 -22.15 15.03
CA ALA A 188 17.98 -23.39 14.29
C ALA A 188 19.25 -23.72 13.49
N ASN A 189 19.62 -25.00 13.36
CA ASN A 189 20.74 -25.44 12.52
C ASN A 189 20.30 -26.03 11.17
N GLY A 190 19.03 -25.84 10.82
CA GLY A 190 18.37 -26.36 9.63
C GLY A 190 17.33 -25.38 9.10
N VAL A 191 16.90 -25.59 7.85
CA VAL A 191 15.90 -24.74 7.17
C VAL A 191 14.58 -24.77 7.94
N SER A 192 14.05 -23.59 8.22
CA SER A 192 12.72 -23.37 8.83
C SER A 192 11.79 -22.66 7.85
N SER A 193 10.53 -23.10 7.77
CA SER A 193 9.55 -22.65 6.77
C SER A 193 8.11 -22.73 7.28
N SER A 194 7.17 -22.21 6.48
CA SER A 194 5.72 -22.33 6.72
C SER A 194 5.27 -21.80 8.09
N PRO A 195 5.66 -20.57 8.48
CA PRO A 195 5.25 -20.02 9.76
C PRO A 195 3.76 -19.63 9.76
N VAL A 196 3.09 -19.92 10.87
CA VAL A 196 1.74 -19.48 11.18
C VAL A 196 1.70 -18.91 12.58
N ILE A 197 1.02 -17.78 12.77
CA ILE A 197 0.97 -17.05 14.06
C ILE A 197 -0.46 -17.05 14.63
N SER A 198 -0.57 -17.16 15.96
CA SER A 198 -1.85 -17.05 16.67
C SER A 198 -2.43 -15.64 16.58
N SER A 199 -3.73 -15.51 16.83
CA SER A 199 -4.43 -14.22 16.69
C SER A 199 -3.88 -13.13 17.61
N ASP A 200 -3.43 -13.49 18.81
CA ASP A 200 -2.79 -12.57 19.77
C ASP A 200 -1.28 -12.37 19.53
N GLY A 201 -0.73 -13.00 18.48
CA GLY A 201 0.68 -12.92 18.16
C GLY A 201 1.61 -13.69 19.09
N ARG A 202 1.09 -14.42 20.08
CA ARG A 202 1.91 -15.07 21.11
C ARG A 202 2.60 -16.33 20.60
N PHE A 203 1.89 -17.19 19.89
CA PHE A 203 2.38 -18.50 19.46
C PHE A 203 2.67 -18.48 17.97
N VAL A 204 3.84 -18.97 17.58
CA VAL A 204 4.22 -19.14 16.18
C VAL A 204 4.54 -20.60 15.95
N ALA A 205 3.75 -21.28 15.13
CA ALA A 205 4.05 -22.62 14.67
C ALA A 205 4.77 -22.58 13.33
N PHE A 206 5.75 -23.45 13.13
CA PHE A 206 6.54 -23.50 11.90
C PHE A 206 7.10 -24.91 11.67
N SER A 207 7.51 -25.19 10.44
CA SER A 207 8.20 -26.44 10.09
C SER A 207 9.70 -26.22 10.08
N SER A 208 10.51 -27.19 10.52
CA SER A 208 11.98 -27.07 10.49
C SER A 208 12.70 -28.40 10.31
N PHE A 209 13.83 -28.37 9.60
CA PHE A 209 14.80 -29.48 9.52
C PHE A 209 15.84 -29.45 10.65
N ALA A 210 15.75 -28.49 11.57
CA ALA A 210 16.73 -28.26 12.61
C ALA A 210 16.59 -29.25 13.76
N ASN A 211 17.67 -29.97 14.06
CA ASN A 211 17.70 -30.98 15.14
C ASN A 211 18.09 -30.41 16.52
N ASN A 212 18.32 -29.09 16.60
CA ASN A 212 18.78 -28.42 17.82
C ASN A 212 17.72 -27.53 18.48
N LEU A 213 16.52 -27.38 17.90
CA LEU A 213 15.45 -26.56 18.47
C LEU A 213 14.88 -27.14 19.77
N VAL A 214 14.83 -28.47 19.88
CA VAL A 214 14.39 -29.19 21.09
C VAL A 214 15.29 -30.38 21.35
N SER A 215 15.71 -30.56 22.60
CA SER A 215 16.50 -31.74 23.00
C SER A 215 15.67 -33.02 22.81
N GLY A 216 16.08 -33.88 21.87
CA GLY A 216 15.40 -35.14 21.59
C GLY A 216 14.85 -35.26 20.18
N ASP A 217 14.92 -34.20 19.37
CA ASP A 217 14.76 -34.31 17.93
C ASP A 217 15.94 -35.10 17.34
N THR A 218 15.65 -36.31 16.83
CA THR A 218 16.65 -37.27 16.38
C THR A 218 16.27 -38.03 15.12
N ASN A 219 15.09 -37.78 14.55
CA ASN A 219 14.59 -38.53 13.38
C ASN A 219 15.27 -38.09 12.06
N GLY A 220 15.90 -36.91 12.02
CA GLY A 220 16.51 -36.35 10.82
C GLY A 220 15.51 -36.00 9.71
N ALA A 221 14.24 -35.84 10.07
CA ALA A 221 13.14 -35.44 9.19
C ALA A 221 12.76 -33.98 9.45
N GLN A 222 11.88 -33.44 8.62
CA GLN A 222 11.26 -32.14 8.91
C GLN A 222 10.20 -32.32 9.99
N ASP A 223 10.16 -31.43 10.96
CA ASP A 223 9.23 -31.50 12.09
C ASP A 223 8.49 -30.18 12.28
N VAL A 224 7.36 -30.25 13.00
CA VAL A 224 6.57 -29.06 13.34
C VAL A 224 6.89 -28.63 14.76
N PHE A 225 7.20 -27.35 14.92
CA PHE A 225 7.53 -26.70 16.19
C PHE A 225 6.53 -25.59 16.49
N VAL A 226 6.46 -25.21 17.76
CA VAL A 226 5.80 -23.98 18.20
C VAL A 226 6.70 -23.22 19.16
N HIS A 227 6.84 -21.92 18.93
CA HIS A 227 7.54 -21.00 19.81
C HIS A 227 6.53 -20.09 20.52
N ASP A 228 6.56 -20.09 21.84
CA ASP A 228 5.81 -19.16 22.68
C ASP A 228 6.64 -17.90 22.90
N ARG A 229 6.33 -16.83 22.16
CA ARG A 229 7.05 -15.56 22.22
C ARG A 229 6.99 -14.89 23.59
N GLN A 230 6.00 -15.23 24.42
CA GLN A 230 5.89 -14.66 25.76
C GLN A 230 6.86 -15.33 26.75
N THR A 231 7.09 -16.64 26.60
CA THR A 231 7.94 -17.40 27.54
C THR A 231 9.32 -17.72 26.98
N GLY A 232 9.53 -17.56 25.67
CA GLY A 232 10.73 -17.95 24.93
C GLY A 232 10.86 -19.45 24.72
N VAL A 233 9.84 -20.25 25.06
CA VAL A 233 9.90 -21.71 24.99
C VAL A 233 9.57 -22.19 23.57
N THR A 234 10.46 -22.99 23.00
CA THR A 234 10.23 -23.73 21.75
C THR A 234 9.95 -25.19 22.05
N SER A 235 8.84 -25.72 21.52
CA SER A 235 8.38 -27.10 21.74
C SER A 235 8.11 -27.83 20.43
N LEU A 236 8.36 -29.14 20.42
CA LEU A 236 8.08 -30.03 19.29
C LEU A 236 6.60 -30.44 19.31
N VAL A 237 5.88 -30.16 18.22
CA VAL A 237 4.45 -30.43 18.04
C VAL A 237 4.21 -31.80 17.45
N SER A 238 5.05 -32.25 16.52
CA SER A 238 4.99 -33.56 15.84
C SER A 238 5.42 -34.72 16.75
N VAL A 239 4.75 -34.85 17.89
CA VAL A 239 4.91 -35.92 18.88
C VAL A 239 3.58 -36.63 19.10
N ASN A 240 3.63 -37.88 19.55
CA ASN A 240 2.43 -38.58 20.01
C ASN A 240 1.94 -38.07 21.39
N SER A 241 0.80 -38.59 21.87
CA SER A 241 0.23 -38.20 23.17
C SER A 241 1.10 -38.55 24.39
N ALA A 242 2.16 -39.34 24.23
CA ALA A 242 3.16 -39.62 25.26
C ALA A 242 4.42 -38.74 25.12
N GLY A 243 4.44 -37.80 24.16
CA GLY A 243 5.57 -36.89 23.90
C GLY A 243 6.71 -37.50 23.08
N LYS A 244 6.51 -38.66 22.45
CA LYS A 244 7.52 -39.27 21.56
C LYS A 244 7.41 -38.70 20.15
N GLN A 245 8.54 -38.27 19.59
CA GLN A 245 8.68 -37.75 18.23
C GLN A 245 8.13 -38.71 17.15
N GLY A 246 7.56 -38.11 16.11
CA GLY A 246 7.20 -38.75 14.85
C GLY A 246 8.40 -39.43 14.18
N ASN A 247 8.21 -40.58 13.54
CA ASN A 247 9.27 -41.31 12.86
C ASN A 247 9.48 -40.90 11.39
N ASP A 248 8.74 -39.90 10.91
CA ASP A 248 8.84 -39.36 9.56
C ASP A 248 8.42 -37.88 9.54
N SER A 249 8.46 -37.26 8.36
CA SER A 249 8.30 -35.82 8.17
C SER A 249 6.90 -35.32 8.54
N SER A 250 6.86 -34.15 9.18
CA SER A 250 5.65 -33.38 9.49
C SER A 250 5.82 -31.93 9.02
N ILE A 251 4.81 -31.40 8.33
CA ILE A 251 4.89 -30.10 7.63
C ILE A 251 3.55 -29.35 7.68
N ASN A 252 3.57 -28.10 7.20
CA ASN A 252 2.39 -27.25 6.94
C ASN A 252 1.47 -27.12 8.16
N PRO A 253 1.95 -26.52 9.26
CA PRO A 253 1.12 -26.27 10.43
C PRO A 253 0.04 -25.21 10.14
N SER A 254 -1.06 -25.31 10.87
CA SER A 254 -2.06 -24.26 11.07
C SER A 254 -2.40 -24.20 12.56
N ILE A 255 -2.78 -23.01 13.07
CA ILE A 255 -2.93 -22.76 14.51
C ILE A 255 -4.26 -22.05 14.82
N SER A 256 -4.93 -22.43 15.91
CA SER A 256 -6.14 -21.75 16.40
C SER A 256 -5.81 -20.35 16.96
N ALA A 257 -6.82 -19.48 17.07
CA ALA A 257 -6.63 -18.09 17.50
C ALA A 257 -5.96 -17.97 18.87
N ASP A 258 -6.30 -18.88 19.80
CA ASP A 258 -5.76 -18.97 21.15
C ASP A 258 -4.43 -19.75 21.24
N GLY A 259 -3.93 -20.27 20.12
CA GLY A 259 -2.73 -21.09 20.05
C GLY A 259 -2.85 -22.51 20.61
N ARG A 260 -4.03 -22.92 21.11
CA ARG A 260 -4.22 -24.20 21.77
C ARG A 260 -4.10 -25.38 20.82
N PHE A 261 -4.67 -25.26 19.63
CA PHE A 261 -4.78 -26.36 18.68
C PHE A 261 -3.86 -26.10 17.48
N ILE A 262 -3.01 -27.08 17.16
CA ILE A 262 -2.15 -27.03 15.97
C ILE A 262 -2.46 -28.23 15.09
N ALA A 263 -2.99 -27.99 13.89
CA ALA A 263 -3.19 -29.01 12.88
C ALA A 263 -2.02 -29.03 11.89
N PHE A 264 -1.57 -30.21 11.48
CA PHE A 264 -0.41 -30.38 10.59
C PHE A 264 -0.51 -31.65 9.75
N SER A 265 0.23 -31.70 8.65
CA SER A 265 0.33 -32.90 7.80
C SER A 265 1.52 -33.75 8.24
N SER A 266 1.38 -35.07 8.32
CA SER A 266 2.50 -35.97 8.67
C SER A 266 2.43 -37.30 7.93
N PHE A 267 3.60 -37.85 7.63
CA PHE A 267 3.79 -39.21 7.12
C PHE A 267 4.12 -40.22 8.25
N ALA A 268 4.21 -39.75 9.50
CA ALA A 268 4.67 -40.54 10.62
C ALA A 268 3.58 -41.48 11.16
N ASN A 269 3.78 -42.79 10.97
CA ASN A 269 2.86 -43.84 11.43
C ASN A 269 2.85 -44.12 12.94
N ASN A 270 3.61 -43.36 13.74
CA ASN A 270 3.75 -43.57 15.18
C ASN A 270 3.20 -42.44 16.04
N LEU A 271 2.59 -41.41 15.43
CA LEU A 271 1.96 -40.29 16.13
C LEU A 271 0.66 -40.70 16.82
N VAL A 272 -0.13 -41.56 16.18
CA VAL A 272 -1.39 -42.09 16.72
C VAL A 272 -1.45 -43.60 16.51
N PRO A 273 -1.76 -44.40 17.55
CA PRO A 273 -1.95 -45.84 17.38
C PRO A 273 -3.11 -46.13 16.41
N GLY A 274 -2.86 -46.96 15.40
CA GLY A 274 -3.87 -47.33 14.41
C GLY A 274 -3.76 -46.58 13.09
N ASP A 275 -2.80 -45.66 12.96
CA ASP A 275 -2.36 -45.17 11.66
C ASP A 275 -1.57 -46.27 10.93
N THR A 276 -2.14 -46.80 9.85
CA THR A 276 -1.63 -47.98 9.13
C THR A 276 -1.67 -47.84 7.60
N ASN A 277 -2.05 -46.67 7.10
CA ASN A 277 -2.31 -46.46 5.67
C ASN A 277 -1.04 -46.09 4.88
N GLU A 278 0.09 -45.84 5.55
CA GLU A 278 1.39 -45.47 4.96
C GLU A 278 1.30 -44.27 4.01
N THR A 279 0.46 -43.28 4.35
CA THR A 279 0.21 -42.10 3.53
C THR A 279 0.33 -40.82 4.36
N TRP A 280 0.19 -39.65 3.72
CA TRP A 280 0.10 -38.40 4.47
C TRP A 280 -1.27 -38.29 5.13
N ASP A 281 -1.29 -37.95 6.41
CA ASP A 281 -2.51 -37.70 7.18
C ASP A 281 -2.47 -36.34 7.85
N ILE A 282 -3.66 -35.85 8.22
CA ILE A 282 -3.80 -34.64 9.02
C ILE A 282 -3.87 -35.03 10.49
N PHE A 283 -3.03 -34.43 11.31
CA PHE A 283 -3.01 -34.60 12.75
C PHE A 283 -3.37 -33.29 13.43
N LEU A 284 -3.89 -33.39 14.65
CA LEU A 284 -4.19 -32.28 15.55
C LEU A 284 -3.48 -32.52 16.87
N ARG A 285 -2.72 -31.52 17.32
CA ARG A 285 -2.15 -31.45 18.66
C ARG A 285 -2.95 -30.46 19.51
N ASP A 286 -3.52 -30.93 20.61
CA ASP A 286 -4.03 -30.07 21.67
C ASP A 286 -2.89 -29.77 22.65
N GLN A 287 -2.36 -28.54 22.61
CA GLN A 287 -1.26 -28.11 23.45
C GLN A 287 -1.61 -28.11 24.94
N GLN A 288 -2.90 -27.94 25.29
CA GLN A 288 -3.33 -27.88 26.67
C GLN A 288 -3.39 -29.27 27.31
N THR A 289 -3.87 -30.27 26.58
CA THR A 289 -4.02 -31.64 27.08
C THR A 289 -2.83 -32.54 26.74
N GLY A 290 -2.02 -32.16 25.75
CA GLY A 290 -0.92 -32.96 25.22
C GLY A 290 -1.38 -34.13 24.37
N ILE A 291 -2.63 -34.15 23.93
CA ILE A 291 -3.20 -35.22 23.09
C ILE A 291 -2.89 -34.92 21.62
N THR A 292 -2.41 -35.94 20.90
CA THR A 292 -2.31 -35.96 19.44
C THR A 292 -3.35 -36.92 18.87
N SER A 293 -4.14 -36.46 17.91
CA SER A 293 -5.17 -37.23 17.23
C SER A 293 -5.10 -37.08 15.72
N ILE A 294 -5.53 -38.09 14.98
CA ILE A 294 -5.69 -38.01 13.53
C ILE A 294 -7.05 -37.36 13.20
N VAL A 295 -7.04 -36.46 12.22
CA VAL A 295 -8.18 -35.65 11.76
C VAL A 295 -8.80 -36.27 10.51
N SER A 296 -7.97 -36.78 9.59
CA SER A 296 -8.35 -37.43 8.34
C SER A 296 -8.96 -38.82 8.57
N LEU A 297 -10.03 -38.88 9.36
CA LEU A 297 -10.78 -40.08 9.70
C LEU A 297 -12.14 -40.10 9.01
N ASN A 298 -12.62 -41.30 8.68
CA ASN A 298 -14.01 -41.51 8.34
C ASN A 298 -14.91 -41.62 9.59
N SER A 299 -16.22 -41.80 9.40
CA SER A 299 -17.20 -41.93 10.50
C SER A 299 -17.05 -43.20 11.35
N ALA A 300 -16.33 -44.21 10.85
CA ALA A 300 -15.98 -45.41 11.61
C ALA A 300 -14.68 -45.24 12.41
N GLY A 301 -13.99 -44.11 12.27
CA GLY A 301 -12.69 -43.84 12.90
C GLY A 301 -11.51 -44.46 12.17
N GLU A 302 -11.67 -44.84 10.90
CA GLU A 302 -10.58 -45.35 10.06
C GLU A 302 -9.90 -44.20 9.31
N PRO A 303 -8.57 -44.19 9.17
CA PRO A 303 -7.85 -43.19 8.38
C PRO A 303 -8.24 -43.17 6.90
N GLY A 304 -8.04 -42.02 6.26
CA GLY A 304 -8.09 -41.88 4.81
C GLY A 304 -7.13 -42.87 4.14
N ASN A 305 -7.53 -43.49 3.04
CA ASN A 305 -6.72 -44.51 2.36
C ASN A 305 -5.71 -43.93 1.34
N ARG A 306 -5.67 -42.61 1.18
CA ARG A 306 -4.74 -41.87 0.31
C ARG A 306 -4.38 -40.52 0.95
N ASN A 307 -3.41 -39.81 0.36
CA ASN A 307 -2.81 -38.60 0.92
C ASN A 307 -3.87 -37.55 1.31
N SER A 308 -3.78 -37.08 2.55
CA SER A 308 -4.43 -35.89 3.08
C SER A 308 -3.37 -34.85 3.46
N GLN A 309 -3.53 -33.61 3.00
CA GLN A 309 -2.53 -32.55 3.14
C GLN A 309 -3.19 -31.17 3.26
N SER A 310 -2.40 -30.17 3.68
CA SER A 310 -2.77 -28.75 3.76
C SER A 310 -4.02 -28.51 4.60
N SER A 311 -3.85 -28.54 5.92
CA SER A 311 -4.92 -28.29 6.88
C SER A 311 -5.02 -26.81 7.26
N ILE A 312 -6.25 -26.35 7.51
CA ILE A 312 -6.55 -25.07 8.12
C ILE A 312 -7.50 -25.32 9.29
N ILE A 313 -7.12 -24.88 10.47
CA ILE A 313 -7.99 -24.91 11.65
C ILE A 313 -8.76 -23.59 11.79
N SER A 314 -10.03 -23.67 12.16
CA SER A 314 -10.83 -22.47 12.44
C SER A 314 -10.28 -21.71 13.65
N ALA A 315 -10.49 -20.40 13.68
CA ALA A 315 -9.97 -19.53 14.75
C ALA A 315 -10.44 -19.98 16.14
N ASP A 316 -11.69 -20.41 16.27
CA ASP A 316 -12.27 -20.94 17.51
C ASP A 316 -11.84 -22.38 17.85
N GLY A 317 -11.10 -23.04 16.96
CA GLY A 317 -10.64 -24.42 17.12
C GLY A 317 -11.75 -25.47 17.07
N SER A 318 -12.90 -25.18 16.45
CA SER A 318 -14.03 -26.11 16.34
C SER A 318 -13.97 -27.02 15.09
N GLU A 319 -13.32 -26.57 14.02
CA GLU A 319 -13.28 -27.27 12.72
C GLU A 319 -11.85 -27.35 12.17
N VAL A 320 -11.53 -28.45 11.49
CA VAL A 320 -10.30 -28.56 10.66
C VAL A 320 -10.70 -28.86 9.23
N TRP A 321 -10.30 -27.99 8.32
CA TRP A 321 -10.48 -28.14 6.88
C TRP A 321 -9.20 -28.68 6.26
N PHE A 322 -9.30 -29.58 5.30
CA PHE A 322 -8.13 -30.19 4.68
C PHE A 322 -8.43 -30.76 3.29
N ASN A 323 -7.38 -30.92 2.49
CA ASN A 323 -7.49 -31.54 1.17
C ASN A 323 -7.16 -33.02 1.27
N SER A 324 -7.92 -33.89 0.62
CA SER A 324 -7.62 -35.32 0.58
C SER A 324 -7.95 -35.98 -0.75
N LEU A 325 -7.11 -36.95 -1.14
CA LEU A 325 -7.34 -37.87 -2.25
C LEU A 325 -8.09 -39.14 -1.81
N ALA A 326 -8.40 -39.28 -0.53
CA ALA A 326 -8.98 -40.49 0.03
C ALA A 326 -10.45 -40.66 -0.38
N ASP A 327 -10.77 -41.82 -0.95
CA ASP A 327 -12.13 -42.16 -1.42
C ASP A 327 -13.00 -42.81 -0.32
N ASN A 328 -12.48 -42.94 0.90
CA ASN A 328 -13.12 -43.62 2.02
C ASN A 328 -13.47 -42.71 3.21
N LEU A 329 -13.22 -41.39 3.12
CA LEU A 329 -13.50 -40.46 4.22
C LEU A 329 -15.00 -40.21 4.42
N VAL A 330 -15.76 -40.09 3.34
CA VAL A 330 -17.22 -39.95 3.38
C VAL A 330 -17.89 -40.90 2.39
N PRO A 331 -19.11 -41.40 2.69
CA PRO A 331 -19.88 -42.18 1.73
C PRO A 331 -20.22 -41.37 0.48
N GLY A 332 -19.94 -41.91 -0.70
CA GLY A 332 -20.29 -41.29 -1.98
C GLY A 332 -19.15 -40.52 -2.65
N ASP A 333 -18.00 -40.36 -2.01
CA ASP A 333 -16.79 -39.90 -2.70
C ASP A 333 -16.32 -40.96 -3.70
N SER A 334 -16.57 -40.71 -4.98
CA SER A 334 -16.34 -41.69 -6.06
C SER A 334 -15.66 -41.07 -7.27
N ASN A 335 -15.24 -39.80 -7.17
CA ASN A 335 -14.66 -39.07 -8.30
C ASN A 335 -13.15 -39.32 -8.47
N GLU A 336 -12.50 -40.00 -7.53
CA GLU A 336 -11.05 -40.24 -7.47
C GLU A 336 -10.20 -38.94 -7.60
N LYS A 337 -10.77 -37.79 -7.19
CA LYS A 337 -10.11 -36.47 -7.23
C LYS A 337 -9.71 -36.01 -5.84
N GLN A 338 -8.88 -34.97 -5.79
CA GLN A 338 -8.57 -34.30 -4.53
C GLN A 338 -9.77 -33.43 -4.15
N ASN A 339 -10.38 -33.71 -3.01
CA ASN A 339 -11.55 -32.99 -2.50
C ASN A 339 -11.20 -32.26 -1.20
N ILE A 340 -12.02 -31.28 -0.83
CA ILE A 340 -11.91 -30.56 0.44
C ILE A 340 -12.84 -31.23 1.46
N PHE A 341 -12.34 -31.45 2.67
CA PHE A 341 -13.06 -32.08 3.76
C PHE A 341 -13.03 -31.21 5.01
N ILE A 342 -14.05 -31.35 5.84
CA ILE A 342 -14.23 -30.63 7.08
C ILE A 342 -14.39 -31.67 8.19
N ARG A 343 -13.56 -31.58 9.23
CA ARG A 343 -13.69 -32.35 10.47
C ARG A 343 -14.21 -31.43 11.57
N GLU A 344 -15.41 -31.68 12.05
CA GLU A 344 -15.94 -31.03 13.25
C GLU A 344 -15.36 -31.73 14.49
N LEU A 345 -14.63 -31.00 15.32
CA LEU A 345 -13.81 -31.57 16.39
C LEU A 345 -14.64 -32.00 17.61
N GLU A 346 -15.79 -31.34 17.87
CA GLU A 346 -16.68 -31.73 18.98
C GLU A 346 -17.41 -33.04 18.68
N THR A 347 -17.97 -33.18 17.47
CA THR A 347 -18.76 -34.34 17.07
C THR A 347 -17.92 -35.49 16.52
N GLY A 348 -16.73 -35.18 16.01
CA GLY A 348 -15.89 -36.13 15.29
C GLY A 348 -16.50 -36.55 13.96
N ILE A 349 -17.32 -35.71 13.34
CA ILE A 349 -17.92 -35.97 12.03
C ILE A 349 -17.02 -35.37 10.94
N THR A 350 -16.75 -36.15 9.90
CA THR A 350 -16.09 -35.68 8.68
C THR A 350 -17.13 -35.52 7.58
N THR A 351 -17.17 -34.36 6.96
CA THR A 351 -17.99 -34.06 5.78
C THR A 351 -17.11 -33.63 4.61
N GLN A 352 -17.59 -33.86 3.40
CA GLN A 352 -16.97 -33.31 2.20
C GLN A 352 -17.59 -31.96 1.90
N PHE A 353 -16.76 -30.99 1.56
CA PHE A 353 -17.19 -29.67 1.12
C PHE A 353 -17.69 -29.76 -0.33
N ASN A 354 -19.02 -29.68 -0.51
CA ASN A 354 -19.72 -29.77 -1.80
C ASN A 354 -20.63 -28.54 -2.03
N PRO A 355 -20.08 -27.39 -2.44
CA PRO A 355 -20.82 -26.15 -2.56
C PRO A 355 -21.47 -25.90 -3.93
N ASP A 356 -21.61 -26.87 -4.84
CA ASP A 356 -22.42 -26.59 -6.05
C ASP A 356 -23.86 -26.21 -5.64
N SER A 357 -24.52 -25.34 -6.42
CA SER A 357 -25.86 -24.81 -6.06
C SER A 357 -26.96 -25.88 -5.88
N SER A 358 -26.66 -27.13 -6.22
CA SER A 358 -27.54 -28.30 -6.13
C SER A 358 -27.04 -29.35 -5.12
N GLY A 359 -25.93 -29.09 -4.41
CA GLY A 359 -25.31 -29.98 -3.43
C GLY A 359 -24.57 -31.19 -4.01
N ASN A 360 -24.21 -31.20 -5.30
CA ASN A 360 -23.41 -32.28 -5.88
C ASN A 360 -21.90 -32.07 -5.65
N GLN A 361 -21.15 -33.16 -5.80
CA GLN A 361 -19.70 -33.14 -5.77
C GLN A 361 -19.11 -32.35 -6.94
N PHE A 362 -17.95 -31.77 -6.70
CA PHE A 362 -17.11 -31.23 -7.76
C PHE A 362 -16.73 -32.32 -8.76
N ASN A 363 -16.79 -31.96 -10.04
CA ASN A 363 -16.38 -32.86 -11.11
C ASN A 363 -14.85 -32.84 -11.39
N SER A 364 -14.10 -32.04 -10.62
CA SER A 364 -12.64 -31.91 -10.72
C SER A 364 -11.99 -31.70 -9.35
N SER A 365 -10.66 -31.54 -9.31
CA SER A 365 -9.91 -31.42 -8.06
C SER A 365 -10.05 -30.02 -7.45
N SER A 366 -10.08 -29.95 -6.12
CA SER A 366 -10.16 -28.70 -5.36
C SER A 366 -9.18 -28.67 -4.20
N ARG A 367 -8.73 -27.47 -3.82
CA ARG A 367 -7.77 -27.24 -2.74
C ARG A 367 -8.10 -26.00 -1.93
N ILE A 368 -8.11 -26.11 -0.62
CA ILE A 368 -8.24 -24.97 0.30
C ILE A 368 -6.93 -24.17 0.38
N TYR A 369 -7.06 -22.84 0.43
CA TYR A 369 -5.94 -21.90 0.62
C TYR A 369 -6.04 -21.12 1.93
N SER A 370 -7.19 -20.52 2.21
CA SER A 370 -7.36 -19.65 3.37
C SER A 370 -8.81 -19.59 3.86
N MET A 371 -8.98 -19.13 5.09
CA MET A 371 -10.26 -18.98 5.78
C MET A 371 -10.26 -17.68 6.59
N SER A 372 -11.37 -16.94 6.56
CA SER A 372 -11.55 -15.76 7.41
C SER A 372 -11.63 -16.15 8.88
N SER A 373 -11.21 -15.30 9.82
CA SER A 373 -11.17 -15.67 11.24
C SER A 373 -12.53 -16.08 11.83
N ASN A 374 -13.62 -15.49 11.33
CA ASN A 374 -14.98 -15.87 11.71
C ASN A 374 -15.46 -17.19 11.07
N GLY A 375 -14.62 -17.82 10.24
CA GLY A 375 -14.88 -19.06 9.53
C GLY A 375 -15.92 -18.95 8.42
N ARG A 376 -16.45 -17.76 8.10
CA ARG A 376 -17.53 -17.55 7.11
C ARG A 376 -17.05 -17.69 5.67
N PHE A 377 -15.93 -17.09 5.33
CA PHE A 377 -15.44 -17.01 3.96
C PHE A 377 -14.26 -17.97 3.77
N ILE A 378 -14.35 -18.81 2.74
CA ILE A 378 -13.36 -19.83 2.41
C ILE A 378 -12.81 -19.55 1.02
N ILE A 379 -11.48 -19.44 0.91
CA ILE A 379 -10.82 -19.37 -0.39
C ILE A 379 -10.31 -20.76 -0.78
N PHE A 380 -10.66 -21.19 -1.98
CA PHE A 380 -10.23 -22.46 -2.53
C PHE A 380 -10.02 -22.37 -4.04
N SER A 381 -9.09 -23.17 -4.58
CA SER A 381 -9.02 -23.41 -6.02
C SER A 381 -9.88 -24.59 -6.41
N SER A 382 -10.41 -24.58 -7.62
CA SER A 382 -11.00 -25.76 -8.23
C SER A 382 -10.87 -25.73 -9.74
N ASP A 383 -10.65 -26.90 -10.34
CA ASP A 383 -10.67 -27.09 -11.80
C ASP A 383 -12.09 -27.50 -12.29
N ALA A 384 -13.13 -27.30 -11.48
CA ALA A 384 -14.48 -27.81 -11.72
C ALA A 384 -15.36 -26.79 -12.46
N ASP A 385 -16.05 -27.22 -13.51
CA ASP A 385 -16.90 -26.35 -14.35
C ASP A 385 -18.34 -26.19 -13.81
N ASN A 386 -18.72 -26.93 -12.76
CA ASN A 386 -20.07 -26.96 -12.20
C ASN A 386 -20.28 -26.06 -10.97
N LEU A 387 -19.33 -25.18 -10.66
CA LEU A 387 -19.28 -24.37 -9.44
C LEU A 387 -20.16 -23.11 -9.48
N VAL A 388 -20.10 -22.35 -10.58
CA VAL A 388 -20.83 -21.10 -10.80
C VAL A 388 -21.37 -21.10 -12.23
N PRO A 389 -22.70 -21.07 -12.46
CA PRO A 389 -23.26 -21.11 -13.80
C PRO A 389 -22.81 -19.90 -14.64
N GLY A 390 -22.14 -20.14 -15.77
CA GLY A 390 -21.65 -19.10 -16.68
C GLY A 390 -20.16 -18.74 -16.52
N GLU A 391 -19.48 -19.24 -15.49
CA GLU A 391 -18.07 -18.96 -15.17
C GLU A 391 -17.18 -20.20 -15.34
N GLU A 392 -17.16 -20.77 -16.55
CA GLU A 392 -16.53 -22.08 -16.85
C GLU A 392 -14.97 -22.07 -16.82
N ASN A 393 -14.33 -20.90 -16.67
CA ASN A 393 -12.86 -20.74 -16.70
C ASN A 393 -12.26 -20.23 -15.38
N CYS A 394 -13.04 -20.25 -14.31
CA CYS A 394 -12.59 -19.78 -13.00
C CYS A 394 -11.64 -20.79 -12.33
N GLN A 395 -10.55 -20.31 -11.71
CA GLN A 395 -9.58 -21.19 -11.02
C GLN A 395 -9.58 -21.05 -9.50
N MET A 396 -10.00 -19.88 -8.99
CA MET A 396 -10.06 -19.58 -7.57
C MET A 396 -11.44 -19.07 -7.21
N TYR A 397 -11.93 -19.50 -6.06
CA TYR A 397 -13.29 -19.26 -5.62
C TYR A 397 -13.28 -18.80 -4.18
N ILE A 398 -14.23 -17.93 -3.86
CA ILE A 398 -14.63 -17.66 -2.49
C ILE A 398 -15.99 -18.31 -2.24
N HIS A 399 -16.08 -19.07 -1.16
CA HIS A 399 -17.33 -19.59 -0.64
C HIS A 399 -17.78 -18.76 0.56
N ASP A 400 -18.98 -18.20 0.49
CA ASP A 400 -19.66 -17.61 1.64
C ASP A 400 -20.56 -18.67 2.27
N ARG A 401 -20.19 -19.13 3.47
CA ARG A 401 -20.95 -20.16 4.20
C ARG A 401 -22.31 -19.67 4.70
N GLU A 402 -22.50 -18.36 4.86
CA GLU A 402 -23.76 -17.82 5.34
C GLU A 402 -24.85 -17.89 4.26
N THR A 403 -24.47 -17.56 3.02
CA THR A 403 -25.37 -17.62 1.86
C THR A 403 -25.32 -18.97 1.14
N GLY A 404 -24.25 -19.75 1.35
CA GLY A 404 -23.97 -21.00 0.64
C GLY A 404 -23.52 -20.79 -0.81
N THR A 405 -23.07 -19.59 -1.17
CA THR A 405 -22.74 -19.22 -2.55
C THR A 405 -21.25 -19.28 -2.81
N ASN A 406 -20.85 -19.79 -3.99
CA ASN A 406 -19.51 -19.58 -4.51
C ASN A 406 -19.51 -18.39 -5.46
N SER A 407 -18.49 -17.55 -5.35
CA SER A 407 -18.18 -16.51 -6.31
C SER A 407 -16.81 -16.79 -6.92
N CYS A 408 -16.70 -16.58 -8.22
CA CYS A 408 -15.41 -16.67 -8.89
C CYS A 408 -14.53 -15.48 -8.48
N ILE A 409 -13.25 -15.74 -8.23
CA ILE A 409 -12.22 -14.72 -8.12
C ILE A 409 -11.50 -14.69 -9.48
N THR A 410 -11.73 -13.64 -10.27
CA THR A 410 -11.04 -13.41 -11.54
C THR A 410 -10.17 -12.16 -11.46
N ALA A 411 -9.06 -12.15 -12.19
CA ALA A 411 -8.41 -10.91 -12.59
C ALA A 411 -9.10 -10.44 -13.89
N GLU A 412 -9.87 -9.35 -13.83
CA GLU A 412 -10.72 -8.89 -14.94
C GLU A 412 -9.97 -8.68 -16.26
N SER A 413 -8.67 -8.34 -16.18
CA SER A 413 -7.84 -8.07 -17.35
C SER A 413 -7.44 -9.33 -18.14
N HIS A 414 -7.50 -10.53 -17.55
CA HIS A 414 -7.01 -11.78 -18.19
C HIS A 414 -7.87 -13.01 -17.86
N PRO A 415 -9.00 -13.19 -18.56
CA PRO A 415 -9.81 -14.41 -18.44
C PRO A 415 -8.97 -15.64 -18.85
N GLY A 416 -8.56 -16.45 -17.87
CA GLY A 416 -7.84 -17.72 -18.08
C GLY A 416 -6.45 -17.83 -17.44
N ASP A 417 -5.93 -16.76 -16.83
CA ASP A 417 -4.67 -16.81 -16.09
C ASP A 417 -4.75 -17.73 -14.86
N ARG A 418 -3.62 -18.37 -14.51
CA ARG A 418 -3.55 -19.25 -13.34
C ARG A 418 -3.34 -18.48 -12.05
N ILE A 419 -4.32 -18.48 -11.15
CA ILE A 419 -4.19 -17.83 -9.85
C ILE A 419 -3.41 -18.73 -8.88
N GLY A 420 -2.40 -18.16 -8.19
CA GLY A 420 -1.52 -18.80 -7.22
C GLY A 420 -1.99 -18.63 -5.78
N ASP A 421 -1.04 -18.58 -4.83
CA ASP A 421 -1.35 -18.46 -3.40
C ASP A 421 -2.20 -17.22 -3.10
N SER A 422 -3.11 -17.38 -2.13
CA SER A 422 -4.10 -16.38 -1.79
C SER A 422 -4.40 -16.35 -0.30
N THR A 423 -4.85 -15.20 0.16
CA THR A 423 -5.26 -14.99 1.55
C THR A 423 -6.53 -14.16 1.61
N ILE A 424 -7.18 -14.19 2.78
CA ILE A 424 -8.37 -13.40 3.05
C ILE A 424 -8.19 -12.66 4.38
N SER A 425 -8.63 -11.41 4.40
CA SER A 425 -8.78 -10.64 5.64
C SER A 425 -9.74 -11.33 6.63
N ASN A 426 -9.54 -11.07 7.93
CA ASN A 426 -10.30 -11.74 8.98
C ASN A 426 -11.80 -11.39 8.96
N ASP A 427 -12.16 -10.17 8.56
CA ASP A 427 -13.54 -9.73 8.35
C ASP A 427 -14.13 -10.21 7.00
N GLY A 428 -13.29 -10.80 6.15
CA GLY A 428 -13.64 -11.31 4.84
C GLY A 428 -13.76 -10.23 3.77
N ARG A 429 -13.42 -8.97 4.05
CA ARG A 429 -13.67 -7.84 3.14
C ARG A 429 -12.73 -7.81 1.94
N PHE A 430 -11.50 -8.25 2.13
CA PHE A 430 -10.43 -8.21 1.13
C PHE A 430 -9.82 -9.58 0.89
N ILE A 431 -9.50 -9.83 -0.39
CA ILE A 431 -8.83 -11.01 -0.90
C ILE A 431 -7.62 -10.56 -1.72
N ALA A 432 -6.49 -11.24 -1.54
CA ALA A 432 -5.26 -10.98 -2.27
C ALA A 432 -4.72 -12.31 -2.78
N PHE A 433 -4.20 -12.30 -3.99
CA PHE A 433 -3.76 -13.50 -4.69
C PHE A 433 -2.67 -13.16 -5.72
N THR A 434 -1.88 -14.16 -6.12
CA THR A 434 -0.93 -14.04 -7.24
C THR A 434 -1.51 -14.59 -8.54
N SER A 435 -1.04 -14.13 -9.71
CA SER A 435 -1.45 -14.64 -11.04
C SER A 435 -0.24 -15.14 -11.84
N LEU A 436 -0.40 -16.21 -12.63
CA LEU A 436 0.60 -16.93 -13.41
C LEU A 436 0.07 -17.17 -14.84
N THR A 437 0.74 -16.66 -15.88
CA THR A 437 0.27 -16.73 -17.27
C THR A 437 1.12 -17.65 -18.15
N THR A 438 0.54 -18.21 -19.21
CA THR A 438 1.23 -19.09 -20.18
C THR A 438 1.49 -18.37 -21.52
N PRO A 439 2.73 -18.34 -22.06
CA PRO A 439 2.98 -17.68 -23.34
C PRO A 439 2.46 -18.50 -24.52
N VAL A 440 1.63 -17.89 -25.37
CA VAL A 440 1.41 -18.36 -26.75
C VAL A 440 2.55 -17.83 -27.62
N LEU A 441 3.52 -18.68 -27.97
CA LEU A 441 4.57 -18.31 -28.92
C LEU A 441 4.02 -18.25 -30.36
N PRO A 442 4.42 -17.26 -31.18
CA PRO A 442 4.28 -17.36 -32.64
C PRO A 442 5.06 -18.58 -33.12
N THR A 443 4.42 -19.40 -33.96
CA THR A 443 4.98 -20.64 -34.49
C THR A 443 6.40 -20.45 -35.04
N GLY A 444 7.39 -21.14 -34.47
CA GLY A 444 8.63 -21.42 -35.20
C GLY A 444 9.97 -21.34 -34.47
N LEU A 445 10.11 -21.69 -33.19
CA LEU A 445 11.42 -22.09 -32.64
C LEU A 445 11.23 -23.22 -31.62
N ALA A 446 11.82 -24.37 -31.89
CA ALA A 446 11.84 -25.53 -31.00
C ALA A 446 12.98 -25.38 -29.99
N GLY A 447 12.67 -25.36 -28.69
CA GLY A 447 13.66 -25.42 -27.61
C GLY A 447 13.12 -25.11 -26.21
N ASP A 448 13.05 -26.16 -25.37
CA ASP A 448 12.82 -26.22 -23.91
C ASP A 448 11.37 -26.01 -23.39
N ASP A 449 10.65 -27.12 -23.24
CA ASP A 449 9.28 -27.24 -22.71
C ASP A 449 9.24 -27.19 -21.17
N ARG A 450 9.24 -26.00 -20.56
CA ARG A 450 8.82 -25.84 -19.14
C ARG A 450 7.92 -24.61 -18.96
N PRO A 451 6.80 -24.73 -18.20
CA PRO A 451 5.84 -23.64 -18.00
C PRO A 451 6.49 -22.47 -17.26
N ILE A 452 6.27 -21.26 -17.78
CA ILE A 452 6.83 -19.98 -17.32
C ILE A 452 5.71 -19.25 -16.56
N PRO A 453 5.89 -18.84 -15.30
CA PRO A 453 5.03 -17.84 -14.66
C PRO A 453 5.13 -16.51 -15.40
N GLN A 454 4.03 -16.02 -15.94
CA GLN A 454 3.91 -14.65 -16.42
C GLN A 454 2.88 -13.91 -15.55
N VAL A 455 2.93 -12.59 -15.48
CA VAL A 455 1.92 -11.76 -14.83
C VAL A 455 1.45 -10.82 -15.92
N PHE A 456 0.16 -10.81 -16.27
CA PHE A 456 -0.38 -9.91 -17.30
C PHE A 456 -1.43 -8.97 -16.71
N VAL A 457 -1.41 -7.72 -17.21
CA VAL A 457 -2.42 -6.68 -16.99
C VAL A 457 -2.63 -5.95 -18.33
N SER A 458 -3.90 -5.73 -18.75
CA SER A 458 -4.29 -5.15 -20.03
C SER A 458 -5.76 -4.68 -19.92
N ASP A 459 -6.22 -3.60 -20.56
CA ASP A 459 -6.08 -3.25 -21.98
C ASP A 459 -5.76 -1.76 -22.19
N ARG A 460 -4.67 -1.34 -22.87
CA ARG A 460 -3.64 -2.01 -23.69
C ARG A 460 -2.36 -1.16 -23.68
N VAL A 461 -1.18 -1.76 -23.59
CA VAL A 461 -0.15 -1.85 -24.67
C VAL A 461 0.93 -2.85 -24.26
N THR A 462 1.42 -3.55 -25.27
CA THR A 462 2.30 -4.71 -25.38
C THR A 462 3.51 -4.78 -24.45
N VAL A 463 3.67 -5.97 -23.85
CA VAL A 463 4.78 -6.46 -23.00
C VAL A 463 6.05 -6.79 -23.80
N GLU A 464 7.22 -6.39 -23.28
CA GLU A 464 8.48 -7.15 -23.43
C GLU A 464 9.01 -7.57 -22.04
N THR A 465 9.46 -8.84 -21.96
CA THR A 465 9.60 -9.71 -20.76
C THR A 465 10.89 -9.56 -19.92
N ASN A 466 10.87 -9.86 -18.59
CA ASN A 466 11.67 -10.94 -17.96
C ASN A 466 11.53 -11.18 -16.42
N ARG A 467 11.49 -12.48 -16.08
CA ARG A 467 11.90 -13.27 -14.88
C ARG A 467 11.49 -12.85 -13.44
N ILE A 468 10.45 -13.53 -12.92
CA ILE A 468 10.32 -13.87 -11.48
C ILE A 468 10.32 -15.40 -11.33
N PRO A 469 11.25 -16.02 -10.57
CA PRO A 469 11.14 -17.42 -10.19
C PRO A 469 10.35 -17.58 -8.87
N GLY A 470 9.22 -18.30 -8.91
CA GLY A 470 8.53 -18.84 -7.73
C GLY A 470 7.43 -17.95 -7.14
N GLY A 471 6.22 -18.51 -6.99
CA GLY A 471 5.01 -17.84 -6.48
C GLY A 471 5.11 -17.40 -5.02
N GLN A 472 4.32 -16.39 -4.65
CA GLN A 472 4.30 -15.76 -3.33
C GLN A 472 2.83 -15.64 -2.84
N ALA A 473 2.61 -15.61 -1.52
CA ALA A 473 1.31 -15.31 -0.92
C ALA A 473 1.28 -13.86 -0.38
N PRO A 474 0.28 -13.04 -0.71
CA PRO A 474 0.02 -11.76 -0.01
C PRO A 474 -0.59 -12.00 1.40
N VAL A 475 -0.63 -10.98 2.28
CA VAL A 475 -1.08 -11.08 3.68
C VAL A 475 -1.97 -9.86 4.09
N PHE A 476 -2.99 -10.03 4.95
CA PHE A 476 -3.89 -8.97 5.44
C PHE A 476 -4.04 -8.92 6.97
N SER A 477 -4.21 -7.74 7.58
CA SER A 477 -4.58 -7.56 9.00
C SER A 477 -6.09 -7.76 9.29
N ALA A 478 -6.52 -7.81 10.57
CA ALA A 478 -7.94 -8.06 10.92
C ALA A 478 -8.94 -7.00 10.49
N ASP A 479 -8.49 -5.78 10.33
CA ASP A 479 -9.28 -4.64 9.85
C ASP A 479 -9.30 -4.57 8.31
N GLY A 480 -8.66 -5.53 7.63
CA GLY A 480 -8.69 -5.63 6.19
C GLY A 480 -7.60 -4.88 5.44
N ARG A 481 -6.58 -4.35 6.12
CA ARG A 481 -5.49 -3.64 5.42
C ARG A 481 -4.57 -4.60 4.66
N PHE A 482 -4.27 -4.24 3.41
CA PHE A 482 -3.34 -4.94 2.55
C PHE A 482 -1.90 -4.63 2.94
N ILE A 483 -1.04 -5.65 3.04
CA ILE A 483 0.37 -5.48 3.41
C ILE A 483 1.22 -6.30 2.45
N ALA A 484 2.15 -5.60 1.81
CA ALA A 484 2.91 -6.07 0.67
C ALA A 484 3.73 -7.37 0.92
N SER A 485 4.05 -8.02 -0.20
CA SER A 485 4.86 -9.24 -0.36
C SER A 485 6.20 -9.20 0.38
N THR A 486 6.61 -10.36 0.93
CA THR A 486 7.82 -10.56 1.75
C THR A 486 9.15 -10.54 1.00
N THR A 487 9.31 -9.72 -0.04
CA THR A 487 10.66 -9.30 -0.45
C THR A 487 10.98 -7.96 0.18
N GLY A 488 11.81 -7.99 1.21
CA GLY A 488 12.67 -6.86 1.58
C GLY A 488 13.65 -6.61 0.44
N THR A 489 13.14 -6.06 -0.65
CA THR A 489 13.87 -5.64 -1.85
C THR A 489 12.94 -4.75 -2.67
N ILE A 490 12.91 -3.44 -2.38
CA ILE A 490 12.70 -2.48 -3.46
C ILE A 490 14.01 -2.47 -4.26
N ILE A 491 14.20 -3.45 -5.15
CA ILE A 491 15.08 -3.25 -6.30
C ILE A 491 14.17 -2.68 -7.38
N ARG A 492 14.32 -1.38 -7.64
CA ARG A 492 13.90 -0.79 -8.91
C ARG A 492 14.57 -1.57 -10.05
N ALA A 493 13.79 -2.39 -10.75
CA ALA A 493 13.83 -2.56 -12.19
C ALA A 493 12.58 -3.34 -12.65
N GLY A 494 11.51 -2.61 -12.98
CA GLY A 494 10.43 -3.10 -13.84
C GLY A 494 9.21 -3.71 -13.13
N ASN A 495 8.16 -2.90 -13.05
CA ASN A 495 6.71 -3.15 -13.03
C ASN A 495 6.20 -4.54 -12.59
N GLY A 496 5.55 -4.59 -11.42
CA GLY A 496 4.66 -5.68 -10.99
C GLY A 496 3.53 -5.12 -10.10
N MET A 497 2.28 -5.54 -10.35
CA MET A 497 1.06 -5.06 -9.65
C MET A 497 0.37 -6.18 -8.86
N VAL A 498 -0.34 -5.80 -7.79
CA VAL A 498 -1.18 -6.64 -6.92
C VAL A 498 -2.66 -6.31 -7.20
N PHE A 499 -3.53 -7.33 -7.25
CA PHE A 499 -4.99 -7.14 -7.37
C PHE A 499 -5.68 -7.27 -6.00
N ILE A 500 -6.62 -6.35 -5.70
CA ILE A 500 -7.47 -6.33 -4.49
C ILE A 500 -8.94 -6.33 -4.95
N HIS A 501 -9.78 -7.20 -4.38
CA HIS A 501 -11.22 -7.30 -4.73
C HIS A 501 -12.11 -7.02 -3.50
N ASP A 502 -13.07 -6.08 -3.60
CA ASP A 502 -14.08 -5.76 -2.56
C ASP A 502 -15.37 -6.57 -2.80
N LEU A 503 -15.98 -7.12 -1.74
CA LEU A 503 -17.14 -8.02 -1.80
C LEU A 503 -18.50 -7.33 -1.58
N ARG A 504 -18.56 -6.03 -1.26
CA ARG A 504 -19.84 -5.32 -0.99
C ARG A 504 -20.36 -4.49 -2.16
N SER A 505 -19.49 -4.06 -3.06
CA SER A 505 -19.89 -3.48 -4.33
C SER A 505 -19.94 -4.60 -5.36
N ASN A 506 -21.07 -4.77 -6.05
CA ASN A 506 -21.12 -5.59 -7.26
C ASN A 506 -20.42 -4.86 -8.45
N ILE A 507 -19.33 -4.16 -8.14
CA ILE A 507 -18.55 -3.24 -8.96
C ILE A 507 -17.09 -3.49 -8.57
N THR A 508 -16.29 -3.80 -9.58
CA THR A 508 -14.84 -3.97 -9.47
C THR A 508 -14.19 -2.62 -9.23
N THR A 509 -13.46 -2.50 -8.13
CA THR A 509 -12.82 -1.26 -7.69
C THR A 509 -11.34 -1.31 -8.04
N THR A 510 -10.86 -0.35 -8.83
CA THR A 510 -9.46 -0.18 -9.21
C THR A 510 -8.66 0.40 -8.03
N ALA A 511 -7.52 -0.20 -7.69
CA ALA A 511 -6.61 0.28 -6.65
C ALA A 511 -5.20 0.52 -7.23
N PHE A 512 -4.78 1.79 -7.16
CA PHE A 512 -3.43 2.40 -7.20
C PHE A 512 -2.41 2.03 -8.30
N THR A 513 -2.01 3.06 -9.07
CA THR A 513 -0.80 3.09 -9.89
C THR A 513 0.21 4.05 -9.27
N VAL A 514 1.45 3.61 -9.08
CA VAL A 514 2.63 4.47 -8.87
C VAL A 514 3.49 4.30 -10.12
N GLU A 515 3.69 5.34 -10.93
CA GLU A 515 4.70 5.33 -11.99
C GLU A 515 5.82 6.33 -11.72
N GLU A 516 7.05 5.87 -11.97
CA GLU A 516 8.30 6.58 -11.79
C GLU A 516 8.81 7.15 -13.12
N SER A 517 9.35 8.36 -13.05
CA SER A 517 10.09 9.04 -14.11
C SER A 517 11.40 8.34 -14.50
N GLU A 518 11.69 8.28 -15.80
CA GLU A 518 12.92 7.71 -16.36
C GLU A 518 14.09 8.71 -16.34
N ALA A 519 15.19 8.36 -15.67
CA ALA A 519 16.52 8.88 -16.02
C ALA A 519 17.65 7.84 -15.80
N GLN A 520 18.04 7.25 -16.93
CA GLN A 520 19.39 6.80 -17.34
C GLN A 520 19.97 5.44 -16.89
N ARG A 521 20.08 4.58 -17.92
CA ARG A 521 20.99 3.42 -18.04
C ARG A 521 22.47 3.83 -17.95
N THR A 522 23.29 3.10 -17.18
CA THR A 522 24.46 2.37 -17.73
C THR A 522 25.15 1.42 -16.73
N GLN A 523 25.41 0.21 -17.24
CA GLN A 523 26.41 -0.81 -16.84
C GLN A 523 26.00 -1.93 -15.86
N SER A 524 25.78 -3.08 -16.48
CA SER A 524 25.70 -4.44 -15.96
C SER A 524 26.93 -4.89 -15.16
N PHE A 525 26.71 -5.56 -14.03
CA PHE A 525 27.59 -6.62 -13.52
C PHE A 525 26.76 -7.73 -12.89
N THR A 526 26.88 -8.94 -13.46
CA THR A 526 26.51 -10.19 -12.80
C THR A 526 27.74 -10.74 -12.08
N PRO A 527 27.52 -11.41 -10.93
CA PRO A 527 28.12 -12.71 -10.71
C PRO A 527 27.00 -13.75 -10.60
N ALA A 528 27.16 -14.84 -11.34
CA ALA A 528 26.25 -15.97 -11.34
C ALA A 528 26.16 -16.63 -9.95
N LEU A 529 24.94 -16.80 -9.44
CA LEU A 529 24.61 -17.81 -8.43
C LEU A 529 23.68 -18.87 -9.04
N PRO A 530 23.89 -20.17 -8.73
CA PRO A 530 23.14 -21.29 -9.30
C PRO A 530 21.81 -21.55 -8.56
N PHE A 531 20.72 -21.60 -9.32
CA PHE A 531 19.46 -22.35 -9.08
C PHE A 531 18.66 -22.20 -7.75
N GLY A 532 17.52 -21.50 -7.86
CA GLY A 532 16.21 -21.87 -7.30
C GLY A 532 15.94 -21.63 -5.81
N TRP A 533 14.68 -21.29 -5.49
CA TRP A 533 14.02 -21.20 -4.15
C TRP A 533 13.96 -19.79 -3.52
N THR A 534 12.73 -19.24 -3.52
CA THR A 534 12.27 -17.96 -2.94
C THR A 534 11.50 -18.20 -1.62
N PRO A 535 11.13 -17.21 -0.76
CA PRO A 535 10.51 -17.51 0.53
C PRO A 535 9.03 -17.82 0.31
N GLU A 536 8.56 -18.98 0.78
CA GLU A 536 7.30 -19.57 0.33
C GLU A 536 6.09 -19.25 1.23
N PHE A 537 6.24 -18.74 2.46
CA PHE A 537 5.12 -18.63 3.43
C PHE A 537 5.19 -17.47 4.43
N SER A 538 4.05 -16.78 4.64
CA SER A 538 3.89 -15.70 5.63
C SER A 538 2.51 -15.72 6.31
N SER A 539 2.45 -15.29 7.57
CA SER A 539 1.23 -15.26 8.41
C SER A 539 1.22 -14.00 9.29
N ILE A 540 0.05 -13.59 9.79
CA ILE A 540 -0.15 -12.33 10.51
C ILE A 540 -1.07 -12.51 11.72
N SER A 541 -0.81 -11.75 12.80
CA SER A 541 -1.69 -11.71 13.97
C SER A 541 -3.07 -11.17 13.60
N ALA A 542 -4.07 -11.43 14.44
CA ALA A 542 -5.41 -10.94 14.18
C ALA A 542 -5.41 -9.43 14.10
N ASP A 543 -4.97 -8.71 15.13
CA ASP A 543 -4.88 -7.24 15.12
C ASP A 543 -3.97 -6.65 14.03
N GLY A 544 -3.34 -7.48 13.21
CA GLY A 544 -2.41 -7.08 12.18
C GLY A 544 -1.02 -6.81 12.73
N SER A 545 -0.84 -6.52 14.02
CA SER A 545 0.36 -5.93 14.61
C SER A 545 1.65 -6.75 14.44
N LEU A 546 1.60 -7.99 13.99
CA LEU A 546 2.76 -8.87 13.88
C LEU A 546 2.71 -9.69 12.60
N ILE A 547 3.82 -9.74 11.86
CA ILE A 547 3.98 -10.61 10.68
C ILE A 547 5.04 -11.67 11.00
N ALA A 548 4.68 -12.94 10.78
CA ALA A 548 5.59 -14.07 10.80
C ALA A 548 5.96 -14.46 9.35
N PHE A 549 7.24 -14.60 9.07
CA PHE A 549 7.74 -14.92 7.72
C PHE A 549 9.03 -15.73 7.79
N ASN A 550 9.35 -16.46 6.73
CA ASN A 550 10.63 -17.15 6.61
C ASN A 550 11.62 -16.34 5.76
N SER A 551 12.89 -16.29 6.18
CA SER A 551 13.96 -15.63 5.44
C SER A 551 14.40 -16.43 4.21
N LEU A 552 14.98 -15.72 3.25
CA LEU A 552 15.55 -16.28 2.04
C LEU A 552 16.91 -16.91 2.29
N LEU A 553 17.86 -16.13 2.80
CA LEU A 553 19.20 -16.49 3.29
C LEU A 553 19.70 -15.36 4.23
N ASP A 554 20.49 -15.72 5.25
CA ASP A 554 21.51 -15.06 6.13
C ASP A 554 21.45 -13.56 6.54
N ASP A 555 20.56 -12.71 6.00
CA ASP A 555 20.85 -11.26 5.99
C ASP A 555 19.92 -10.39 6.85
N LEU A 556 18.92 -10.96 7.55
CA LEU A 556 17.97 -10.15 8.33
C LEU A 556 18.48 -9.72 9.71
N VAL A 557 19.35 -10.52 10.36
CA VAL A 557 19.83 -10.25 11.72
C VAL A 557 21.29 -10.67 11.87
N SER A 558 22.15 -9.78 12.39
CA SER A 558 23.52 -10.16 12.75
C SER A 558 23.55 -11.24 13.82
N GLY A 559 24.36 -12.27 13.61
CA GLY A 559 24.44 -13.44 14.49
C GLY A 559 23.77 -14.68 13.92
N ASP A 560 23.19 -14.59 12.72
CA ASP A 560 22.95 -15.76 11.87
C ASP A 560 24.28 -16.44 11.54
N THR A 561 24.46 -17.71 11.93
CA THR A 561 25.67 -18.49 11.61
C THR A 561 25.38 -19.74 10.80
N ASN A 562 24.11 -20.02 10.50
CA ASN A 562 23.68 -21.29 9.94
C ASN A 562 23.57 -21.28 8.40
N GLN A 563 23.47 -20.12 7.76
CA GLN A 563 23.27 -19.93 6.31
C GLN A 563 22.02 -20.66 5.76
N ARG A 564 20.95 -20.74 6.55
CA ARG A 564 19.67 -21.39 6.24
C ARG A 564 18.52 -20.38 6.34
N SER A 565 17.37 -20.74 5.79
CA SER A 565 16.14 -19.99 6.01
C SER A 565 15.69 -20.15 7.47
N ASP A 566 15.33 -19.03 8.08
CA ASP A 566 14.90 -18.92 9.47
C ASP A 566 13.53 -18.25 9.54
N VAL A 567 12.79 -18.46 10.63
CA VAL A 567 11.49 -17.82 10.85
C VAL A 567 11.67 -16.62 11.76
N PHE A 568 11.11 -15.49 11.35
CA PHE A 568 11.14 -14.22 12.08
C PHE A 568 9.73 -13.73 12.35
N VAL A 569 9.59 -12.94 13.41
CA VAL A 569 8.41 -12.11 13.66
C VAL A 569 8.84 -10.66 13.79
N VAL A 570 8.15 -9.80 13.05
CA VAL A 570 8.32 -8.35 13.10
C VAL A 570 7.00 -7.69 13.47
N ASP A 571 7.08 -6.55 14.14
CA ASP A 571 5.92 -5.68 14.28
C ASP A 571 5.50 -5.19 12.90
N ASN A 572 4.21 -5.32 12.63
CA ASN A 572 3.59 -4.79 11.46
C ASN A 572 3.29 -3.29 11.66
N LEU A 573 4.09 -2.50 10.96
CA LEU A 573 4.07 -1.05 11.01
C LEU A 573 2.76 -0.44 10.49
N LEU A 574 1.89 -1.21 9.81
CA LEU A 574 0.63 -0.73 9.20
C LEU A 574 -0.64 -1.04 10.01
N ALA A 575 -0.55 -1.84 11.08
CA ALA A 575 -1.72 -2.28 11.86
C ALA A 575 -2.22 -1.25 12.89
N ASN A 576 -1.45 -0.20 13.16
CA ASN A 576 -1.74 0.79 14.20
C ASN A 576 -2.61 1.97 13.72
N GLU A 577 -3.26 1.94 12.54
CA GLU A 577 -4.25 2.98 12.28
C GLU A 577 -5.50 2.75 13.14
N ASP A 578 -5.67 3.61 14.12
CA ASP A 578 -6.99 4.03 14.56
C ASP A 578 -7.64 4.74 13.36
N VAL A 579 -8.54 4.07 12.65
CA VAL A 579 -9.34 4.66 11.53
C VAL A 579 -10.42 5.57 12.11
N SER A 580 -10.01 6.50 12.94
CA SER A 580 -10.82 7.63 13.36
C SER A 580 -10.11 8.97 13.16
N ASP A 581 -8.89 8.96 12.58
CA ASP A 581 -8.07 10.17 12.39
C ASP A 581 -7.31 10.19 11.05
N VAL A 582 -7.95 9.76 9.95
CA VAL A 582 -7.46 10.11 8.60
C VAL A 582 -7.84 11.57 8.35
N ASP A 583 -6.86 12.45 8.44
CA ASP A 583 -6.97 13.84 8.00
C ASP A 583 -7.17 13.84 6.47
N PRO A 584 -8.34 14.26 5.93
CA PRO A 584 -8.68 14.14 4.51
C PRO A 584 -8.00 15.21 3.63
N PHE A 585 -6.80 15.67 3.99
CA PHE A 585 -6.12 16.77 3.29
C PHE A 585 -4.61 16.54 3.19
N GLN A 586 -4.19 15.57 2.39
CA GLN A 586 -2.84 15.62 1.82
C GLN A 586 -2.95 16.00 0.35
N PRO A 587 -2.35 17.13 -0.08
CA PRO A 587 -2.41 17.55 -1.48
C PRO A 587 -1.66 16.59 -2.40
N LEU A 588 -2.22 16.35 -3.59
CA LEU A 588 -1.52 15.71 -4.72
C LEU A 588 -0.56 16.73 -5.32
N ILE A 589 0.75 16.45 -5.32
CA ILE A 589 1.78 17.39 -5.77
C ILE A 589 2.63 16.70 -6.84
N GLY A 590 2.73 17.33 -8.02
CA GLY A 590 3.64 17.01 -9.10
C GLY A 590 5.11 17.33 -8.77
N THR A 591 5.94 17.36 -9.79
CA THR A 591 7.39 17.49 -9.72
C THR A 591 7.83 18.84 -10.29
N ALA A 592 8.83 18.90 -11.15
CA ALA A 592 9.21 20.15 -11.81
C ALA A 592 9.43 19.92 -13.32
N GLU A 593 8.90 18.80 -13.80
CA GLU A 593 8.94 18.30 -15.17
C GLU A 593 7.48 18.00 -15.56
N ASP A 594 7.21 17.83 -16.85
CA ASP A 594 5.87 17.50 -17.37
C ASP A 594 5.27 16.24 -16.69
N ASP A 595 4.21 16.42 -15.91
CA ASP A 595 3.57 15.38 -15.10
C ASP A 595 2.20 14.96 -15.63
N ILE A 596 1.75 13.75 -15.24
CA ILE A 596 0.35 13.32 -15.40
C ILE A 596 -0.22 13.10 -14.00
N LEU A 597 -1.07 14.02 -13.56
CA LEU A 597 -1.72 14.02 -12.25
C LEU A 597 -3.19 13.61 -12.41
N VAL A 598 -3.60 12.51 -11.78
CA VAL A 598 -4.99 12.02 -11.85
C VAL A 598 -5.48 11.72 -10.45
N ASP A 599 -6.51 12.46 -10.04
CA ASP A 599 -7.28 12.19 -8.83
C ASP A 599 -8.57 11.41 -9.15
N ILE A 600 -9.24 10.90 -8.12
CA ILE A 600 -10.39 9.99 -8.27
C ILE A 600 -11.71 10.55 -7.70
N ASP A 601 -11.84 10.67 -6.37
CA ASP A 601 -13.05 11.04 -5.64
C ASP A 601 -12.64 11.78 -4.36
N GLY A 602 -13.23 12.94 -4.07
CA GLY A 602 -12.92 13.67 -2.85
C GLY A 602 -13.21 15.17 -2.90
N GLN A 603 -12.38 15.94 -2.23
CA GLN A 603 -12.34 17.41 -2.26
C GLN A 603 -10.87 17.72 -2.02
N ASP A 604 -10.14 17.80 -3.10
CA ASP A 604 -8.70 17.59 -3.10
C ASP A 604 -7.94 18.87 -3.40
N SER A 605 -6.62 18.80 -3.25
CA SER A 605 -5.72 19.92 -3.56
C SER A 605 -4.60 19.41 -4.44
N ILE A 606 -4.56 19.83 -5.70
CA ILE A 606 -3.65 19.34 -6.72
C ILE A 606 -2.70 20.46 -7.18
N PHE A 607 -1.40 20.18 -7.27
CA PHE A 607 -0.38 21.16 -7.68
C PHE A 607 0.56 20.57 -8.73
N GLY A 608 0.58 21.09 -9.97
CA GLY A 608 1.49 20.71 -11.07
C GLY A 608 2.95 21.11 -10.82
N LEU A 609 3.15 22.38 -10.47
CA LEU A 609 4.40 23.07 -10.09
C LEU A 609 5.18 23.70 -11.26
N GLN A 610 6.03 22.95 -11.95
CA GLN A 610 6.78 23.41 -13.11
C GLN A 610 6.73 22.28 -14.14
N GLY A 611 6.65 22.58 -15.43
CA GLY A 611 6.50 21.57 -16.47
C GLY A 611 5.17 21.73 -17.18
N ASP A 612 5.03 21.11 -18.35
CA ASP A 612 3.77 21.09 -19.11
C ASP A 612 2.90 19.92 -18.59
N ASP A 613 2.04 20.18 -17.61
CA ASP A 613 1.36 19.13 -16.85
C ASP A 613 0.00 18.73 -17.43
N SER A 614 -0.40 17.46 -17.27
CA SER A 614 -1.75 16.98 -17.55
C SER A 614 -2.45 16.59 -16.25
N ILE A 615 -3.46 17.35 -15.85
CA ILE A 615 -4.11 17.24 -14.55
C ILE A 615 -5.58 16.86 -14.70
N ASN A 616 -6.05 15.85 -13.96
CA ASN A 616 -7.45 15.46 -13.85
C ASN A 616 -7.87 15.46 -12.37
N GLY A 617 -8.88 16.27 -12.03
CA GLY A 617 -9.38 16.53 -10.67
C GLY A 617 -10.19 15.40 -10.03
N GLY A 618 -10.63 14.41 -10.81
CA GLY A 618 -11.56 13.40 -10.30
C GLY A 618 -12.94 13.99 -9.98
N SER A 619 -13.75 13.28 -9.18
CA SER A 619 -15.03 13.80 -8.70
C SER A 619 -14.83 14.52 -7.37
N GLY A 620 -15.35 15.74 -7.21
CA GLY A 620 -15.04 16.49 -5.99
C GLY A 620 -15.19 17.98 -6.17
N ALA A 621 -15.12 18.73 -5.07
CA ALA A 621 -15.01 20.19 -5.19
C ALA A 621 -13.56 20.57 -4.93
N ASP A 622 -12.77 20.57 -5.99
CA ASP A 622 -11.32 20.46 -5.92
C ASP A 622 -10.63 21.82 -6.04
N VAL A 623 -9.38 21.87 -5.59
CA VAL A 623 -8.50 23.03 -5.74
C VAL A 623 -7.27 22.62 -6.54
N ILE A 624 -7.22 23.01 -7.81
CA ILE A 624 -6.18 22.58 -8.75
C ILE A 624 -5.31 23.77 -9.16
N SER A 625 -3.99 23.60 -9.19
CA SER A 625 -3.04 24.63 -9.65
C SER A 625 -1.99 24.04 -10.59
N GLY A 626 -1.98 24.44 -11.86
CA GLY A 626 -0.95 24.08 -12.85
C GLY A 626 0.42 24.65 -12.47
N ASN A 627 0.47 25.96 -12.23
CA ASN A 627 1.60 26.80 -11.82
C ASN A 627 2.50 27.33 -12.94
N GLN A 628 3.42 26.56 -13.52
CA GLN A 628 4.36 27.05 -14.54
C GLN A 628 4.54 26.02 -15.63
N GLY A 629 4.20 26.38 -16.86
CA GLY A 629 4.32 25.51 -18.03
C GLY A 629 3.00 25.48 -18.79
N PHE A 630 2.96 24.79 -19.92
CA PHE A 630 1.73 24.62 -20.70
C PHE A 630 0.90 23.50 -20.05
N ASP A 631 -0.04 23.85 -19.18
CA ASP A 631 -0.80 22.87 -18.42
C ASP A 631 -2.13 22.53 -19.11
N SER A 632 -2.55 21.26 -19.03
CA SER A 632 -3.83 20.74 -19.51
C SER A 632 -4.62 20.19 -18.33
N ILE A 633 -5.58 20.95 -17.84
CA ILE A 633 -6.31 20.70 -16.59
C ILE A 633 -7.78 20.37 -16.87
N ASP A 634 -8.29 19.30 -16.26
CA ASP A 634 -9.67 18.85 -16.28
C ASP A 634 -10.21 18.73 -14.84
N GLY A 635 -11.20 19.55 -14.46
CA GLY A 635 -11.87 19.50 -13.14
C GLY A 635 -12.86 18.35 -12.98
N ASN A 636 -13.38 17.82 -14.08
CA ASN A 636 -14.50 16.87 -14.16
C ASN A 636 -15.82 17.35 -13.53
N VAL A 637 -16.24 16.80 -12.39
CA VAL A 637 -17.62 16.98 -11.89
C VAL A 637 -17.63 17.58 -10.50
N ASN A 638 -18.64 18.41 -10.28
CA ASN A 638 -18.90 19.29 -9.13
C ASN A 638 -18.17 20.63 -9.25
N ASN A 639 -18.09 21.40 -8.16
CA ASN A 639 -17.74 22.83 -8.22
C ASN A 639 -16.25 23.04 -7.89
N ASP A 640 -15.44 23.28 -8.90
CA ASP A 640 -13.98 23.31 -8.78
C ASP A 640 -13.38 24.71 -8.74
N LYS A 641 -12.16 24.80 -8.22
CA LYS A 641 -11.31 26.00 -8.28
C LYS A 641 -10.01 25.66 -8.97
N ILE A 642 -9.84 26.18 -10.18
CA ILE A 642 -8.71 25.83 -11.03
C ILE A 642 -7.89 27.10 -11.34
N TYR A 643 -6.58 26.99 -11.15
CA TYR A 643 -5.59 28.01 -11.46
C TYR A 643 -4.64 27.44 -12.52
N GLY A 644 -4.58 28.03 -13.71
CA GLY A 644 -3.62 27.68 -14.77
C GLY A 644 -2.20 28.03 -14.32
N GLY A 645 -1.89 29.32 -14.24
CA GLY A 645 -0.69 29.82 -13.58
C GLY A 645 0.15 30.72 -14.48
N LYS A 646 1.15 30.15 -15.14
CA LYS A 646 1.99 30.90 -16.10
C LYS A 646 2.22 30.02 -17.31
N ASP A 647 2.46 30.71 -18.42
CA ASP A 647 2.52 30.11 -19.74
C ASP A 647 1.09 29.74 -20.20
N ASN A 648 0.94 29.26 -21.42
CA ASN A 648 -0.39 29.17 -22.02
C ASN A 648 -1.11 27.90 -21.56
N ASP A 649 -2.21 27.99 -20.83
CA ASP A 649 -2.87 26.81 -20.26
C ASP A 649 -4.17 26.41 -20.99
N ILE A 650 -4.57 25.14 -20.87
CA ILE A 650 -5.89 24.62 -21.25
C ILE A 650 -6.60 24.15 -19.99
N ILE A 651 -7.77 24.71 -19.71
CA ILE A 651 -8.56 24.42 -18.51
C ILE A 651 -9.99 24.05 -18.90
N LEU A 652 -10.46 22.87 -18.46
CA LEU A 652 -11.82 22.39 -18.61
C LEU A 652 -12.46 22.26 -17.22
N GLY A 653 -13.52 23.02 -16.93
CA GLY A 653 -14.32 22.90 -15.71
C GLY A 653 -15.25 21.69 -15.71
N ASN A 654 -15.77 21.33 -16.88
CA ASN A 654 -16.72 20.23 -17.08
C ASN A 654 -18.06 20.47 -16.37
N GLY A 655 -18.49 19.66 -15.41
CA GLY A 655 -19.85 19.72 -14.87
C GLY A 655 -19.89 20.30 -13.47
N GLY A 656 -20.31 21.55 -13.28
CA GLY A 656 -20.05 22.23 -12.01
C GLY A 656 -20.69 23.60 -11.84
N ASN A 657 -20.07 24.42 -11.01
CA ASN A 657 -20.22 25.88 -10.98
C ASN A 657 -18.83 26.35 -10.60
N ASP A 658 -17.98 26.43 -11.60
CA ASP A 658 -16.54 26.38 -11.44
C ASP A 658 -15.95 27.78 -11.41
N LEU A 659 -14.77 27.87 -10.78
CA LEU A 659 -13.96 29.08 -10.77
C LEU A 659 -12.64 28.76 -11.49
N LEU A 660 -12.50 29.27 -12.72
CA LEU A 660 -11.34 29.05 -13.57
C LEU A 660 -10.54 30.36 -13.69
N LEU A 661 -9.24 30.31 -13.42
CA LEU A 661 -8.31 31.43 -13.58
C LEU A 661 -7.13 31.01 -14.46
N GLY A 662 -6.94 31.62 -15.62
CA GLY A 662 -5.76 31.40 -16.48
C GLY A 662 -4.49 32.01 -15.88
N GLU A 663 -4.64 33.21 -15.34
CA GLU A 663 -3.61 34.03 -14.68
C GLU A 663 -2.63 34.75 -15.62
N ARG A 664 -1.67 34.08 -16.27
CA ARG A 664 -0.66 34.74 -17.11
C ARG A 664 -0.38 33.99 -18.38
N ASP A 665 -0.08 34.79 -19.40
CA ASP A 665 0.12 34.38 -20.77
C ASP A 665 -1.23 33.94 -21.38
N ASN A 666 -1.25 33.30 -22.56
CA ASN A 666 -2.47 33.16 -23.34
C ASN A 666 -3.19 31.84 -23.04
N ASP A 667 -4.29 31.89 -22.32
CA ASP A 667 -4.98 30.72 -21.77
C ASP A 667 -6.26 30.35 -22.54
N SER A 668 -6.68 29.10 -22.44
CA SER A 668 -7.94 28.58 -22.99
C SER A 668 -8.78 27.95 -21.87
N LEU A 669 -9.87 28.62 -21.49
CA LEU A 669 -10.75 28.23 -20.39
C LEU A 669 -12.13 27.84 -20.92
N GLU A 670 -12.60 26.64 -20.61
CA GLU A 670 -13.96 26.17 -20.92
C GLU A 670 -14.69 25.75 -19.63
N GLY A 671 -15.81 26.43 -19.32
CA GLY A 671 -16.65 26.13 -18.13
C GLY A 671 -17.50 24.86 -18.30
N GLU A 672 -18.02 24.64 -19.51
CA GLU A 672 -18.92 23.54 -19.85
C GLU A 672 -20.27 23.60 -19.11
N ASP A 673 -20.73 22.59 -18.38
CA ASP A 673 -22.07 22.56 -17.78
C ASP A 673 -22.06 23.21 -16.38
N GLY A 674 -22.69 24.37 -16.17
CA GLY A 674 -22.63 25.01 -14.86
C GLY A 674 -22.94 26.50 -14.89
N ASN A 675 -22.97 27.18 -13.73
CA ASN A 675 -22.86 28.65 -13.74
C ASN A 675 -21.45 29.01 -13.31
N ASP A 676 -20.59 29.22 -14.30
CA ASP A 676 -19.16 29.26 -14.10
C ASP A 676 -18.63 30.70 -14.01
N SER A 677 -17.44 30.85 -13.44
CA SER A 677 -16.72 32.10 -13.33
C SER A 677 -15.32 31.94 -13.90
N LEU A 678 -15.10 32.50 -15.09
CA LEU A 678 -13.85 32.40 -15.85
C LEU A 678 -13.13 33.75 -15.86
N PHE A 679 -11.83 33.73 -15.53
CA PHE A 679 -10.95 34.89 -15.57
C PHE A 679 -9.70 34.55 -16.38
N GLY A 680 -9.51 35.19 -17.54
CA GLY A 680 -8.35 34.98 -18.41
C GLY A 680 -7.07 35.42 -17.73
N GLY A 681 -6.97 36.70 -17.42
CA GLY A 681 -5.91 37.25 -16.58
C GLY A 681 -5.00 38.16 -17.39
N LYS A 682 -3.85 37.68 -17.82
CA LYS A 682 -2.89 38.48 -18.60
C LYS A 682 -2.48 37.74 -19.85
N GLY A 683 -3.07 38.03 -20.98
CA GLY A 683 -2.75 37.37 -22.24
C GLY A 683 -3.78 37.75 -23.27
N GLY A 684 -3.68 37.17 -24.45
CA GLY A 684 -4.85 37.06 -25.32
C GLY A 684 -5.49 35.70 -25.06
N ASP A 685 -6.53 35.69 -24.24
CA ASP A 685 -7.16 34.50 -23.68
C ASP A 685 -8.42 34.10 -24.48
N TYR A 686 -8.76 32.82 -24.45
CA TYR A 686 -10.00 32.28 -24.98
C TYR A 686 -10.87 31.76 -23.85
N LEU A 687 -12.05 32.35 -23.64
CA LEU A 687 -12.98 31.97 -22.58
C LEU A 687 -14.30 31.50 -23.18
N ASN A 688 -14.75 30.29 -22.83
CA ASN A 688 -16.04 29.75 -23.21
C ASN A 688 -16.85 29.31 -21.98
N GLY A 689 -17.99 29.95 -21.73
CA GLY A 689 -18.83 29.67 -20.56
C GLY A 689 -19.54 28.32 -20.62
N GLY A 690 -19.82 27.79 -21.81
CA GLY A 690 -20.55 26.53 -21.96
C GLY A 690 -22.08 26.69 -21.78
N THR A 691 -22.70 25.90 -20.92
CA THR A 691 -24.14 25.94 -20.64
C THR A 691 -24.43 26.38 -19.21
N GLY A 692 -25.21 27.44 -19.08
CA GLY A 692 -25.64 28.03 -17.82
C GLY A 692 -25.46 29.54 -17.85
N SER A 693 -25.56 30.21 -16.70
CA SER A 693 -25.46 31.67 -16.61
C SER A 693 -24.10 32.06 -16.06
N ASP A 694 -23.15 32.24 -16.97
CA ASP A 694 -21.73 32.32 -16.67
C ASP A 694 -21.24 33.77 -16.54
N ARG A 695 -20.08 33.92 -15.90
CA ARG A 695 -19.38 35.19 -15.77
C ARG A 695 -17.97 35.05 -16.34
N LEU A 696 -17.68 35.76 -17.42
CA LEU A 696 -16.40 35.75 -18.10
C LEU A 696 -15.72 37.13 -17.99
N SER A 697 -14.43 37.15 -17.71
CA SER A 697 -13.58 38.35 -17.67
C SER A 697 -12.26 38.07 -18.39
N GLY A 698 -11.96 38.77 -19.49
CA GLY A 698 -10.66 38.65 -20.19
C GLY A 698 -9.51 39.27 -19.39
N ASP A 699 -9.79 40.37 -18.69
CA ASP A 699 -8.87 41.15 -17.87
C ASP A 699 -7.83 41.98 -18.67
N LEU A 700 -6.62 41.48 -18.95
CA LEU A 700 -5.57 42.25 -19.63
C LEU A 700 -5.06 41.53 -20.88
N GLY A 701 -5.25 42.14 -22.03
CA GLY A 701 -4.76 41.72 -23.34
C GLY A 701 -5.93 41.58 -24.30
N ASP A 702 -5.70 40.98 -25.46
CA ASP A 702 -6.68 40.95 -26.56
C ASP A 702 -7.44 39.60 -26.50
N ASP A 703 -8.59 39.59 -25.82
CA ASP A 703 -9.27 38.36 -25.41
C ASP A 703 -10.43 37.96 -26.33
N THR A 704 -10.83 36.69 -26.32
CA THR A 704 -12.01 36.18 -27.01
C THR A 704 -12.98 35.56 -26.02
N LEU A 705 -14.17 36.14 -25.89
CA LEU A 705 -15.19 35.71 -24.93
C LEU A 705 -16.42 35.11 -25.64
N VAL A 706 -16.76 33.88 -25.25
CA VAL A 706 -17.89 33.12 -25.76
C VAL A 706 -18.82 32.76 -24.61
N GLY A 707 -19.95 33.46 -24.48
CA GLY A 707 -20.92 33.14 -23.42
C GLY A 707 -21.61 31.78 -23.63
N SER A 708 -21.73 31.31 -24.86
CA SER A 708 -22.48 30.09 -25.18
C SER A 708 -23.90 30.14 -24.56
N LYS A 709 -24.46 29.03 -24.07
CA LYS A 709 -25.90 28.95 -23.77
C LYS A 709 -26.24 29.39 -22.35
N GLY A 710 -26.88 30.54 -22.23
CA GLY A 710 -27.60 31.06 -21.08
C GLY A 710 -27.48 32.58 -21.02
N ASP A 711 -27.89 33.19 -19.91
CA ASP A 711 -27.82 34.65 -19.77
C ASP A 711 -26.49 35.02 -19.10
N ASN A 712 -25.44 35.21 -19.91
CA ASN A 712 -24.07 35.38 -19.44
C ASN A 712 -23.69 36.84 -19.20
N THR A 713 -22.67 37.06 -18.38
CA THR A 713 -22.02 38.37 -18.18
C THR A 713 -20.61 38.34 -18.72
N LEU A 714 -20.31 39.20 -19.69
CA LEU A 714 -19.01 39.27 -20.38
C LEU A 714 -18.34 40.62 -20.07
N ILE A 715 -17.05 40.56 -19.75
CA ILE A 715 -16.19 41.72 -19.48
C ILE A 715 -14.91 41.52 -20.29
N GLY A 716 -14.65 42.37 -21.27
CA GLY A 716 -13.43 42.27 -22.08
C GLY A 716 -12.21 42.60 -21.23
N GLY A 717 -12.23 43.80 -20.64
CA GLY A 717 -11.13 44.30 -19.83
C GLY A 717 -10.31 45.33 -20.59
N ARG A 718 -9.01 45.10 -20.77
CA ARG A 718 -8.14 45.99 -21.53
C ARG A 718 -7.46 45.27 -22.66
N GLY A 719 -7.76 45.67 -23.87
CA GLY A 719 -7.10 45.23 -25.11
C GLY A 719 -8.09 45.40 -26.24
N GLU A 720 -7.81 44.81 -27.39
CA GLU A 720 -8.78 44.67 -28.48
C GLU A 720 -9.55 43.35 -28.28
N ASP A 721 -10.70 43.38 -27.63
CA ASP A 721 -11.44 42.19 -27.22
C ASP A 721 -12.49 41.75 -28.26
N VAL A 722 -12.75 40.44 -28.36
CA VAL A 722 -13.74 39.86 -29.27
C VAL A 722 -14.85 39.16 -28.50
N PHE A 723 -16.08 39.64 -28.65
CA PHE A 723 -17.28 39.02 -28.08
C PHE A 723 -18.01 38.20 -29.14
N GLN A 724 -18.09 36.87 -28.98
CA GLN A 724 -18.79 36.00 -29.93
C GLN A 724 -20.27 35.88 -29.60
N LEU A 725 -21.13 36.25 -30.55
CA LEU A 725 -22.58 36.14 -30.44
C LEU A 725 -23.15 35.21 -31.52
N LYS A 726 -24.11 34.36 -31.12
CA LYS A 726 -24.84 33.45 -32.01
C LYS A 726 -26.31 33.34 -31.60
N VAL A 727 -27.15 32.75 -32.45
CA VAL A 727 -28.56 32.49 -32.13
C VAL A 727 -28.70 31.35 -31.11
N ASP A 728 -29.88 31.27 -30.47
CA ASP A 728 -30.27 30.22 -29.52
C ASP A 728 -29.34 30.09 -28.28
N THR A 729 -28.59 31.15 -27.96
CA THR A 729 -27.67 31.18 -26.82
C THR A 729 -28.18 31.92 -25.60
N GLY A 730 -29.27 32.67 -25.68
CA GLY A 730 -29.69 33.54 -24.57
C GLY A 730 -29.12 34.95 -24.67
N ASN A 731 -29.41 35.80 -23.68
CA ASN A 731 -29.07 37.22 -23.71
C ASN A 731 -27.77 37.50 -22.97
N ASN A 732 -26.67 37.52 -23.69
CA ASN A 732 -25.34 37.84 -23.15
C ASN A 732 -25.21 39.35 -22.85
N THR A 733 -24.82 39.71 -21.64
CA THR A 733 -24.63 41.10 -21.21
C THR A 733 -23.14 41.48 -21.23
N ILE A 734 -22.75 42.40 -22.10
CA ILE A 734 -21.38 42.94 -22.21
C ILE A 734 -21.30 44.24 -21.38
N LEU A 735 -20.33 44.34 -20.46
CA LEU A 735 -20.31 45.43 -19.46
C LEU A 735 -19.40 46.61 -19.79
N ASP A 736 -18.40 46.43 -20.67
CA ASP A 736 -17.32 47.40 -20.87
C ASP A 736 -16.84 47.57 -22.31
N PHE A 737 -17.66 47.18 -23.30
CA PHE A 737 -17.36 47.34 -24.72
C PHE A 737 -16.82 48.74 -25.09
N GLU A 738 -15.64 48.80 -25.71
CA GLU A 738 -14.96 50.01 -26.16
C GLU A 738 -14.99 50.15 -27.70
N ASP A 739 -15.76 51.13 -28.20
CA ASP A 739 -15.93 51.43 -29.63
C ASP A 739 -14.60 51.72 -30.34
N GLY A 740 -14.38 51.07 -31.47
CA GLY A 740 -13.16 51.18 -32.29
C GLY A 740 -11.94 50.45 -31.72
N ILE A 741 -12.11 49.69 -30.64
CA ILE A 741 -11.10 48.83 -30.03
C ILE A 741 -11.63 47.39 -30.00
N ASP A 742 -12.81 47.18 -29.41
CA ASP A 742 -13.44 45.86 -29.31
C ASP A 742 -14.24 45.50 -30.56
N LEU A 743 -14.45 44.19 -30.76
CA LEU A 743 -15.20 43.63 -31.87
C LEU A 743 -16.27 42.65 -31.40
N ILE A 744 -17.36 42.59 -32.16
CA ILE A 744 -18.42 41.59 -32.00
C ILE A 744 -18.33 40.63 -33.17
N GLU A 745 -17.98 39.38 -32.90
CA GLU A 745 -17.94 38.34 -33.92
C GLU A 745 -19.27 37.61 -33.99
N LEU A 746 -19.90 37.60 -35.17
CA LEU A 746 -21.14 36.90 -35.44
C LEU A 746 -20.84 35.50 -35.99
N LYS A 747 -21.37 34.45 -35.33
CA LYS A 747 -21.21 33.04 -35.76
C LYS A 747 -22.48 32.49 -36.42
N GLU A 748 -22.37 31.28 -37.00
CA GLU A 748 -23.48 30.51 -37.59
C GLU A 748 -24.21 31.24 -38.74
N GLU A 749 -23.45 31.80 -39.68
CA GLU A 749 -23.95 32.55 -40.85
C GLU A 749 -24.75 33.82 -40.53
N LEU A 750 -24.66 34.32 -39.30
CA LEU A 750 -25.28 35.57 -38.89
C LEU A 750 -24.49 36.77 -39.45
N THR A 751 -25.20 37.73 -40.06
CA THR A 751 -24.63 38.92 -40.70
C THR A 751 -25.17 40.19 -40.04
N PHE A 752 -24.41 41.29 -40.09
CA PHE A 752 -24.87 42.57 -39.53
C PHE A 752 -26.22 43.02 -40.12
N SER A 753 -26.47 42.69 -41.40
CA SER A 753 -27.72 43.03 -42.10
C SER A 753 -28.98 42.38 -41.53
N GLN A 754 -28.82 41.32 -40.73
CA GLN A 754 -29.92 40.60 -40.08
C GLN A 754 -30.22 41.13 -38.66
N LEU A 755 -29.42 42.09 -38.17
CA LEU A 755 -29.54 42.61 -36.81
C LEU A 755 -30.32 43.92 -36.76
N ALA A 756 -31.02 44.13 -35.65
CA ALA A 756 -31.61 45.38 -35.22
C ALA A 756 -30.91 45.82 -33.93
N ILE A 757 -30.20 46.94 -34.01
CA ILE A 757 -29.48 47.54 -32.87
C ILE A 757 -30.42 48.57 -32.22
N VAL A 758 -30.86 48.30 -30.99
CA VAL A 758 -31.94 49.05 -30.33
C VAL A 758 -31.44 49.62 -28.99
N PRO A 759 -31.40 50.95 -28.84
CA PRO A 759 -31.12 51.58 -27.54
C PRO A 759 -32.23 51.24 -26.52
N GLY A 760 -31.83 50.81 -25.33
CA GLY A 760 -32.69 50.47 -24.19
C GLY A 760 -32.73 51.54 -23.10
N GLU A 761 -33.40 51.22 -21.99
CA GLU A 761 -33.37 52.04 -20.76
C GLU A 761 -32.03 51.81 -20.01
N ASP A 762 -31.68 52.71 -19.07
CA ASP A 762 -30.45 52.63 -18.26
C ASP A 762 -29.14 52.52 -19.04
N ASN A 763 -29.10 53.18 -20.21
CA ASN A 763 -27.90 53.30 -21.05
C ASN A 763 -27.37 51.94 -21.55
N THR A 764 -28.29 51.16 -22.11
CA THR A 764 -28.04 49.86 -22.70
C THR A 764 -28.32 49.86 -24.20
N ILE A 765 -27.69 48.96 -24.95
CA ILE A 765 -27.98 48.69 -26.37
C ILE A 765 -28.26 47.20 -26.52
N SER A 766 -29.43 46.85 -27.04
CA SER A 766 -29.79 45.47 -27.36
C SER A 766 -29.50 45.14 -28.82
N ILE A 767 -28.85 43.99 -29.05
CA ILE A 767 -28.56 43.42 -30.36
C ILE A 767 -29.60 42.34 -30.62
N ILE A 768 -30.49 42.59 -31.58
CA ILE A 768 -31.68 41.78 -31.80
C ILE A 768 -31.66 41.17 -33.20
N VAL A 769 -31.93 39.87 -33.32
CA VAL A 769 -32.10 39.22 -34.62
C VAL A 769 -33.46 39.63 -35.20
N ALA A 770 -33.45 40.38 -36.31
CA ALA A 770 -34.66 41.06 -36.81
C ALA A 770 -35.78 40.11 -37.26
N SER A 771 -35.44 38.87 -37.65
CA SER A 771 -36.40 37.86 -38.12
C SER A 771 -37.13 37.14 -36.98
N SER A 772 -36.46 36.88 -35.87
CA SER A 772 -37.00 36.14 -34.71
C SER A 772 -37.44 37.06 -33.58
N GLY A 773 -36.84 38.25 -33.46
CA GLY A 773 -36.97 39.14 -32.30
C GLY A 773 -36.15 38.69 -31.08
N GLU A 774 -35.29 37.70 -31.26
CA GLU A 774 -34.38 37.20 -30.23
C GLU A 774 -33.31 38.24 -29.89
N VAL A 775 -33.06 38.44 -28.60
CA VAL A 775 -31.96 39.29 -28.12
C VAL A 775 -30.76 38.38 -27.88
N ILE A 776 -29.71 38.54 -28.68
CA ILE A 776 -28.50 37.73 -28.62
C ILE A 776 -27.38 38.39 -27.81
N GLY A 777 -27.53 39.68 -27.52
CA GLY A 777 -26.62 40.42 -26.66
C GLY A 777 -27.17 41.77 -26.22
N THR A 778 -26.71 42.24 -25.07
CA THR A 778 -26.99 43.56 -24.50
C THR A 778 -25.70 44.19 -24.04
N ILE A 779 -25.38 45.39 -24.50
CA ILE A 779 -24.21 46.16 -24.06
C ILE A 779 -24.69 47.18 -23.03
N THR A 780 -23.98 47.31 -21.91
CA THR A 780 -24.29 48.29 -20.85
C THR A 780 -23.22 49.39 -20.80
N ARG A 781 -23.55 50.52 -20.15
CA ARG A 781 -22.69 51.73 -20.09
C ARG A 781 -22.39 52.36 -21.45
N ALA A 782 -23.35 52.31 -22.37
CA ALA A 782 -23.25 52.83 -23.73
C ALA A 782 -23.25 54.37 -23.89
N ASP A 783 -22.86 55.17 -22.88
CA ASP A 783 -23.22 56.60 -22.83
C ASP A 783 -22.45 57.43 -23.89
N GLU A 784 -21.51 56.81 -24.63
CA GLU A 784 -20.81 57.42 -25.78
C GLU A 784 -20.60 56.48 -26.99
N LEU A 785 -21.20 55.27 -27.07
CA LEU A 785 -20.87 54.29 -28.13
C LEU A 785 -21.64 54.52 -29.44
N ALA A 786 -20.93 54.64 -30.57
CA ALA A 786 -21.51 54.74 -31.91
C ALA A 786 -21.45 53.39 -32.64
N ILE A 787 -21.98 52.32 -32.01
CA ILE A 787 -21.94 50.96 -32.57
C ILE A 787 -22.45 50.94 -34.01
N ALA A 788 -21.58 50.56 -34.93
CA ALA A 788 -21.78 50.58 -36.36
C ALA A 788 -21.31 49.26 -36.99
N SER A 789 -21.47 49.12 -38.31
CA SER A 789 -21.19 47.86 -39.00
C SER A 789 -19.73 47.41 -38.94
N ASP A 790 -18.80 48.34 -38.68
CA ASP A 790 -17.36 48.10 -38.55
C ASP A 790 -16.96 47.48 -37.21
N ASP A 791 -17.82 47.55 -36.19
CA ASP A 791 -17.63 46.83 -34.91
C ASP A 791 -17.99 45.35 -35.02
N PHE A 792 -18.55 44.91 -36.16
CA PHE A 792 -18.99 43.54 -36.37
C PHE A 792 -18.10 42.81 -37.38
N VAL A 793 -17.71 41.59 -37.04
CA VAL A 793 -17.00 40.68 -37.93
C VAL A 793 -17.88 39.45 -38.18
N GLU A 794 -18.04 39.07 -39.45
CA GLU A 794 -18.80 37.90 -39.85
C GLU A 794 -17.87 36.68 -39.88
N GLY A 795 -18.04 35.77 -38.91
CA GLY A 795 -17.33 34.49 -38.85
C GLY A 795 -18.02 33.45 -39.74
N PHE A 796 -17.24 32.71 -40.54
CA PHE A 796 -17.74 31.63 -41.40
C PHE A 796 -17.88 30.30 -40.65
#